data_AF-A0AAI9ENW4-F1
#
_entry.id   AF-A0AAI9ENW4-F1
#
_cell.length_a   1.000
_cell.length_b   1.000
_cell.length_c   1.000
_cell.angle_alpha   90.00
_cell.angle_beta   90.00
_cell.angle_gamma   90.00
#
_symmetry.space_group_name_H-M   'P 1'
#
loop_
_entity.id
_entity.type
_entity.pdbx_description
1 polymer ?
#
loop_
_entity_poly.entity_id
_entity_poly.type
_entity_poly.pdbx_seq_one_letter_code
_entity_poly.pdbx_strand_id
1 'polypeptide(L)'
;MDLSSHKNCVMPSEAAESLCRSLPVLLNSPSTESSRLTPTVYQKILYYCGVRPELSGWRRFLTLFLTSLGFLALVAGMVFFIAWNWAAMPKMAKFGLVELLIIALTVVVWWRWYDTVSQSALLALGLSFGGLFALYGQIYQTGADSWELFRAWTLVLLPLAIIGRRNGLWFCTWVIANLAFQLYYASRIPFFLDNFSSGSFYWLSDITLYLYFAVQACCLIFREALAEYAQKRDPQSWLVSRWLPRVIAAYLLATITPPAAASFFAWGGFYAGKIALIFWVITLLVGYGYYRYRRPDLCMLTLGVISAMFVGSAFIIRIFDHSWDVDTLFLTGCVIALWLTGGGAILLHWRRQLYQRHTKDIAPDAMAALLQELRQQQLLNDEQVTEITQIDHSLHLPWYLRAVLALGGWVAAFIILMLLVLLLYIMGLLDSLSGVTLLVPSLIIAALAARLLRARGIGKQHIGLAWAIAATCGLCFSVYLLTDPNWDSNIFIDSLWCLPVLAVMAMVMPSRPYRFMAVTAFVFILALSSGYLVSAHFTSSITTIAIPLLVAAILASWIGVITQQDAPHNAIRREVIASLRHGIPAGLALLCLASIHSNSFDELFWDFSATAYLPLILGRGIAAGLLLCAAVQAFAFRTPNTVVYLPAAILCGVIALFAPGIGFGLVLLLAARYQGSKEELVISAIFLMLYLIYWYYFLSITLLHKSLLLVVTGVVLLGLALAAKKLLPANSGAHNAN
;
A
#
# COMPACT_ATOMS: atom_id res chain seq x y z
N MET A 1 11.44 21.50 28.06
CA MET A 1 10.98 20.29 27.36
C MET A 1 9.82 19.74 28.18
N ASP A 2 8.59 19.90 27.70
CA ASP A 2 7.42 19.38 28.42
C ASP A 2 7.41 17.84 28.32
N LEU A 3 7.83 17.22 29.42
CA LEU A 3 7.90 15.78 29.67
C LEU A 3 6.51 15.10 29.71
N SER A 4 5.45 15.80 29.30
CA SER A 4 4.06 15.32 29.19
C SER A 4 3.62 15.07 27.73
N SER A 5 4.48 15.35 26.74
CA SER A 5 4.08 15.39 25.31
C SER A 5 3.55 14.06 24.76
N HIS A 6 3.96 12.91 25.29
CA HIS A 6 3.45 11.61 24.85
C HIS A 6 1.97 11.38 25.22
N LYS A 7 1.48 12.00 26.29
CA LYS A 7 0.08 11.86 26.76
C LYS A 7 -0.91 12.71 25.95
N ASN A 8 -0.44 13.65 25.13
CA ASN A 8 -1.27 14.63 24.42
C ASN A 8 -1.34 14.44 22.89
N CYS A 9 -0.62 13.47 22.32
CA CYS A 9 -0.67 13.19 20.89
C CYS A 9 -1.87 12.33 20.48
N VAL A 10 -2.38 12.55 19.26
CA VAL A 10 -3.50 11.80 18.67
C VAL A 10 -3.11 10.34 18.37
N MET A 11 -1.83 10.11 18.05
CA MET A 11 -1.20 8.81 17.80
C MET A 11 0.03 8.65 18.71
N PRO A 12 0.45 7.41 19.04
CA PRO A 12 1.62 7.17 19.88
C PRO A 12 2.91 7.71 19.26
N SER A 13 3.90 8.05 20.09
CA SER A 13 5.24 8.42 19.63
C SER A 13 5.95 7.22 19.01
N GLU A 14 6.94 7.46 18.14
CA GLU A 14 7.70 6.36 17.51
C GLU A 14 8.44 5.50 18.56
N ALA A 15 8.90 6.12 19.65
CA ALA A 15 9.50 5.41 20.77
C ALA A 15 8.47 4.54 21.51
N ALA A 16 7.27 5.04 21.78
CA ALA A 16 6.19 4.26 22.39
C ALA A 16 5.74 3.09 21.51
N GLU A 17 5.64 3.30 20.19
CA GLU A 17 5.30 2.26 19.23
C GLU A 17 6.39 1.17 19.17
N SER A 18 7.66 1.56 19.13
CA SER A 18 8.79 0.62 19.14
C SER A 18 8.85 -0.20 20.43
N LEU A 19 8.62 0.43 21.60
CA LEU A 19 8.59 -0.25 22.89
C LEU A 19 7.44 -1.26 22.94
N CYS A 20 6.25 -0.87 22.48
CA CYS A 20 5.09 -1.76 22.44
C CYS A 20 5.24 -2.91 21.43
N ARG A 21 6.07 -2.77 20.39
CA ARG A 21 6.44 -3.87 19.49
C ARG A 21 7.36 -4.89 20.16
N SER A 22 8.17 -4.50 21.15
CA SER A 22 9.05 -5.41 21.90
C SER A 22 8.39 -6.11 23.10
N LEU A 23 7.38 -5.50 23.72
CA LEU A 23 6.66 -6.06 24.89
C LEU A 23 6.08 -7.49 24.69
N PRO A 24 5.59 -7.90 23.49
CA PRO A 24 5.08 -9.24 23.29
C PRO A 24 6.11 -10.36 23.49
N VAL A 25 7.41 -10.06 23.48
CA VAL A 25 8.48 -11.02 23.83
C VAL A 25 8.35 -11.41 25.30
N LEU A 26 8.24 -10.43 26.20
CA LEU A 26 8.12 -10.65 27.64
C LEU A 26 6.80 -11.31 28.06
N LEU A 27 5.73 -11.08 27.31
CA LEU A 27 4.42 -11.71 27.57
C LEU A 27 4.46 -13.23 27.29
N ASN A 28 5.28 -13.66 26.33
CA ASN A 28 5.07 -14.93 25.67
C ASN A 28 6.29 -15.85 25.56
N SER A 29 7.49 -15.28 25.52
CA SER A 29 8.77 -16.00 25.44
C SER A 29 9.81 -15.25 26.28
N PRO A 30 9.58 -15.11 27.60
CA PRO A 30 10.51 -14.43 28.49
C PRO A 30 11.77 -15.29 28.69
N SER A 31 12.90 -14.62 28.91
CA SER A 31 14.18 -15.28 29.22
C SER A 31 14.15 -16.03 30.56
N THR A 32 13.39 -15.54 31.54
CA THR A 32 13.17 -16.15 32.86
C THR A 32 11.69 -16.08 33.25
N GLU A 33 11.20 -16.96 34.13
CA GLU A 33 9.82 -16.85 34.61
C GLU A 33 9.57 -15.54 35.40
N SER A 34 10.62 -14.96 36.00
CA SER A 34 10.58 -13.66 36.68
C SER A 34 10.36 -12.47 35.74
N SER A 35 10.74 -12.58 34.46
CA SER A 35 10.57 -11.50 33.47
C SER A 35 9.21 -11.56 32.76
N ARG A 36 8.36 -12.56 33.05
CA ARG A 36 7.06 -12.74 32.42
C ARG A 36 6.08 -11.63 32.80
N LEU A 37 5.60 -10.90 31.79
CA LEU A 37 4.54 -9.92 31.99
C LEU A 37 3.18 -10.60 32.14
N THR A 38 2.39 -10.15 33.11
CA THR A 38 0.97 -10.55 33.19
C THR A 38 0.16 -9.80 32.13
N PRO A 39 -0.90 -10.41 31.55
CA PRO A 39 -1.73 -9.76 30.53
C PRO A 39 -2.34 -8.43 30.98
N THR A 40 -2.61 -8.29 32.28
CA THR A 40 -3.18 -7.09 32.89
C THR A 40 -2.17 -5.94 32.95
N VAL A 41 -0.91 -6.21 33.32
CA VAL A 41 0.17 -5.20 33.31
C VAL A 41 0.52 -4.81 31.88
N TYR A 42 0.54 -5.78 30.96
CA TYR A 42 0.73 -5.51 29.53
C TYR A 42 -0.31 -4.53 28.97
N GLN A 43 -1.61 -4.75 29.26
CA GLN A 43 -2.66 -3.82 28.86
C GLN A 43 -2.50 -2.43 29.49
N LYS A 44 -2.14 -2.35 30.78
CA LYS A 44 -1.87 -1.07 31.46
C LYS A 44 -0.75 -0.28 30.78
N ILE A 45 0.34 -0.95 30.38
CA ILE A 45 1.43 -0.30 29.64
C ILE A 45 0.94 0.22 28.29
N LEU A 46 0.13 -0.54 27.57
CA LEU A 46 -0.41 -0.10 26.27
C LEU A 46 -1.32 1.14 26.38
N TYR A 47 -2.11 1.25 27.45
CA TYR A 47 -2.90 2.45 27.75
C TYR A 47 -1.99 3.64 28.12
N TYR A 48 -0.97 3.40 28.98
CA TYR A 48 -0.01 4.41 29.40
C TYR A 48 0.76 5.02 28.22
N CYS A 49 1.21 4.17 27.30
CA CYS A 49 1.94 4.58 26.09
C CYS A 49 1.03 5.21 25.01
N GLY A 50 -0.29 5.29 25.23
CA GLY A 50 -1.25 5.89 24.29
C GLY A 50 -1.51 5.07 23.01
N VAL A 51 -0.97 3.84 22.95
CA VAL A 51 -1.18 2.89 21.85
C VAL A 51 -2.64 2.44 21.87
N ARG A 52 -3.16 2.04 23.03
CA ARG A 52 -4.59 1.79 23.24
C ARG A 52 -5.30 3.09 23.63
N PRO A 53 -6.30 3.55 22.86
CA PRO A 53 -7.03 4.76 23.21
C PRO A 53 -7.96 4.51 24.42
N GLU A 54 -7.76 5.27 25.50
CA GLU A 54 -8.78 5.49 26.53
C GLU A 54 -9.93 6.35 25.99
N LEU A 55 -11.02 6.53 26.74
CA LEU A 55 -12.15 7.40 26.32
C LEU A 55 -11.71 8.84 25.97
N SER A 56 -10.72 9.38 26.69
CA SER A 56 -10.11 10.68 26.42
C SER A 56 -9.30 10.68 25.11
N GLY A 57 -8.58 9.58 24.83
CA GLY A 57 -7.87 9.36 23.57
C GLY A 57 -8.83 9.21 22.39
N TRP A 58 -9.91 8.45 22.56
CA TRP A 58 -11.00 8.33 21.59
C TRP A 58 -11.67 9.66 21.31
N ARG A 59 -11.95 10.48 22.34
CA ARG A 59 -12.49 11.83 22.15
C ARG A 59 -11.60 12.66 21.23
N ARG A 60 -10.30 12.76 21.52
CA ARG A 60 -9.37 13.56 20.72
C ARG A 60 -9.29 13.07 19.28
N PHE A 61 -9.15 11.75 19.10
CA PHE A 61 -9.11 11.15 17.78
C PHE A 61 -10.40 11.37 17.01
N LEU A 62 -11.56 11.03 17.58
CA LEU A 62 -12.87 11.15 16.92
C LEU A 62 -13.25 12.59 16.65
N THR A 63 -12.99 13.53 17.56
CA THR A 63 -13.26 14.95 17.29
C THR A 63 -12.44 15.42 16.09
N LEU A 64 -11.13 15.13 16.02
CA LEU A 64 -10.31 15.53 14.87
C LEU A 64 -10.72 14.78 13.59
N PHE A 65 -10.96 13.47 13.71
CA PHE A 65 -11.27 12.60 12.59
C PHE A 65 -12.63 12.92 11.96
N LEU A 66 -13.69 12.99 12.77
CA LEU A 66 -15.05 13.29 12.31
C LEU A 66 -15.18 14.73 11.81
N THR A 67 -14.48 15.70 12.42
CA THR A 67 -14.46 17.07 11.88
C THR A 67 -13.77 17.13 10.53
N SER A 68 -12.60 16.50 10.40
CA SER A 68 -11.86 16.47 9.14
C SER A 68 -12.67 15.79 8.04
N LEU A 69 -13.26 14.62 8.33
CA LEU A 69 -14.09 13.88 7.38
C LEU A 69 -15.37 14.65 7.04
N GLY A 70 -15.99 15.31 8.03
CA GLY A 70 -17.20 16.11 7.83
C GLY A 70 -16.96 17.30 6.91
N PHE A 71 -15.90 18.08 7.14
CA PHE A 71 -15.52 19.18 6.26
C PHE A 71 -15.12 18.68 4.87
N LEU A 72 -14.35 17.59 4.76
CA LEU A 72 -13.99 16.99 3.48
C LEU A 72 -15.23 16.53 2.71
N ALA A 73 -16.22 15.92 3.38
CA ALA A 73 -17.46 15.50 2.76
C ALA A 73 -18.31 16.70 2.28
N LEU A 74 -18.40 17.79 3.06
CA LEU A 74 -19.06 19.02 2.62
C LEU A 74 -18.39 19.62 1.39
N VAL A 75 -17.05 19.72 1.40
CA VAL A 75 -16.28 20.23 0.26
C VAL A 75 -16.47 19.35 -0.97
N ALA A 76 -16.34 18.03 -0.82
CA ALA A 76 -16.57 17.08 -1.90
C ALA A 76 -18.02 17.14 -2.44
N GLY A 77 -19.00 17.27 -1.56
CA GLY A 77 -20.40 17.46 -1.92
C GLY A 77 -20.60 18.73 -2.75
N MET A 78 -20.03 19.86 -2.33
CA MET A 78 -20.07 21.10 -3.09
C MET A 78 -19.39 20.95 -4.47
N VAL A 79 -18.25 20.27 -4.54
CA VAL A 79 -17.56 19.98 -5.82
C VAL A 79 -18.46 19.15 -6.74
N PHE A 80 -19.13 18.12 -6.23
CA PHE A 80 -20.09 17.32 -7.03
C PHE A 80 -21.30 18.13 -7.47
N PHE A 81 -21.81 19.04 -6.64
CA PHE A 81 -22.90 19.95 -7.02
C PHE A 81 -22.49 20.87 -8.17
N ILE A 82 -21.29 21.47 -8.07
CA ILE A 82 -20.71 22.28 -9.13
C ILE A 82 -20.53 21.44 -10.40
N ALA A 83 -20.01 20.22 -10.28
CA ALA A 83 -19.79 19.31 -11.39
C ALA A 83 -21.10 18.91 -12.09
N TRP A 84 -22.18 18.68 -11.34
CA TRP A 84 -23.51 18.41 -11.90
C TRP A 84 -24.06 19.61 -12.69
N ASN A 85 -23.94 20.82 -12.14
CA ASN A 85 -24.40 22.05 -12.79
C ASN A 85 -23.43 22.58 -13.85
N TRP A 86 -22.27 21.93 -14.02
CA TRP A 86 -21.17 22.42 -14.84
C TRP A 86 -21.57 22.66 -16.29
N ALA A 87 -22.41 21.80 -16.86
CA ALA A 87 -22.88 21.95 -18.24
C ALA A 87 -23.70 23.23 -18.44
N ALA A 88 -24.50 23.63 -17.45
CA ALA A 88 -25.38 24.80 -17.51
C ALA A 88 -24.67 26.12 -17.13
N MET A 89 -23.50 26.07 -16.49
CA MET A 89 -22.79 27.28 -16.07
C MET A 89 -22.18 28.05 -17.25
N PRO A 90 -22.34 29.39 -17.33
CA PRO A 90 -21.67 30.19 -18.34
C PRO A 90 -20.16 30.18 -18.13
N LYS A 91 -19.40 30.39 -19.21
CA LYS A 91 -17.93 30.33 -19.21
C LYS A 91 -17.30 31.21 -18.12
N MET A 92 -17.79 32.44 -17.96
CA MET A 92 -17.28 33.38 -16.95
C MET A 92 -17.51 32.93 -15.52
N ALA A 93 -18.62 32.24 -15.23
CA ALA A 93 -18.87 31.71 -13.89
C ALA A 93 -17.88 30.58 -13.53
N LYS A 94 -17.51 29.75 -14.52
CA LYS A 94 -16.53 28.68 -14.33
C LYS A 94 -15.15 29.23 -13.99
N PHE A 95 -14.67 30.23 -14.73
CA PHE A 95 -13.40 30.90 -14.43
C PHE A 95 -13.46 31.65 -13.11
N GLY A 96 -14.52 32.43 -12.88
CA GLY A 96 -14.71 33.18 -11.64
C GLY A 96 -14.68 32.30 -10.40
N LEU A 97 -15.22 31.07 -10.46
CA LEU A 97 -15.18 30.13 -9.35
C LEU A 97 -13.74 29.70 -9.00
N VAL A 98 -12.94 29.36 -10.02
CA VAL A 98 -11.54 28.93 -9.82
C VAL A 98 -10.66 30.12 -9.42
N GLU A 99 -10.85 31.28 -10.03
CA GLU A 99 -10.10 32.51 -9.72
C GLU A 99 -10.41 33.03 -8.31
N LEU A 100 -11.67 32.99 -7.88
CA LEU A 100 -12.05 33.37 -6.51
C LEU A 100 -11.39 32.44 -5.49
N LEU A 101 -11.31 31.13 -5.76
CA LEU A 101 -10.56 30.18 -4.93
C LEU A 101 -9.07 30.57 -4.83
N ILE A 102 -8.44 30.93 -5.96
CA ILE A 102 -7.04 31.38 -5.99
C ILE A 102 -6.85 32.67 -5.16
N ILE A 103 -7.76 33.64 -5.29
CA ILE A 103 -7.73 34.89 -4.51
C ILE A 103 -7.89 34.57 -3.02
N ALA A 104 -8.88 33.75 -2.64
CA ALA A 104 -9.12 33.38 -1.25
C ALA A 104 -7.90 32.69 -0.63
N LEU A 105 -7.26 31.76 -1.35
CA LEU A 105 -6.04 31.10 -0.90
C LEU A 105 -4.88 32.09 -0.77
N THR A 106 -4.75 33.04 -1.70
CA THR A 106 -3.74 34.10 -1.63
C THR A 106 -3.94 34.99 -0.39
N VAL A 107 -5.19 35.35 -0.06
CA VAL A 107 -5.52 36.10 1.17
C VAL A 107 -5.14 35.31 2.42
N VAL A 108 -5.40 33.99 2.45
CA VAL A 108 -5.01 33.13 3.59
C VAL A 108 -3.49 33.07 3.76
N VAL A 109 -2.76 32.92 2.64
CA VAL A 109 -1.30 32.94 2.63
C VAL A 109 -0.76 34.26 3.16
N TRP A 110 -1.34 35.38 2.71
CA TRP A 110 -0.95 36.72 3.15
C TRP A 110 -1.25 36.97 4.62
N TRP A 111 -2.44 36.55 5.10
CA TRP A 111 -2.90 36.79 6.47
C TRP A 111 -2.12 35.97 7.52
N ARG A 112 -1.72 34.73 7.21
CA ARG A 112 -1.04 33.82 8.16
C ARG A 112 0.38 33.45 7.72
N TRP A 113 1.10 34.40 7.16
CA TRP A 113 2.45 34.18 6.65
C TRP A 113 3.35 33.53 7.72
N TYR A 114 4.04 32.44 7.37
CA TYR A 114 4.84 31.53 8.23
C TYR A 114 4.11 30.42 9.01
N ASP A 115 2.78 30.41 9.10
CA ASP A 115 2.06 29.29 9.72
C ASP A 115 2.02 28.04 8.82
N THR A 116 1.87 26.86 9.41
CA THR A 116 1.63 25.60 8.68
C THR A 116 0.41 25.68 7.74
N VAL A 117 -0.59 26.47 8.13
CA VAL A 117 -1.80 26.73 7.32
C VAL A 117 -1.48 27.54 6.06
N SER A 118 -0.60 28.54 6.14
CA SER A 118 -0.17 29.29 4.94
C SER A 118 0.59 28.39 3.96
N GLN A 119 1.33 27.42 4.47
CA GLN A 119 2.12 26.52 3.64
C GLN A 119 1.25 25.48 2.94
N SER A 120 0.21 24.96 3.61
CA SER A 120 -0.79 24.13 2.94
C SER A 120 -1.63 24.94 1.96
N ALA A 121 -1.95 26.20 2.29
CA ALA A 121 -2.64 27.11 1.38
C ALA A 121 -1.78 27.45 0.15
N LEU A 122 -0.46 27.61 0.28
CA LEU A 122 0.46 27.79 -0.86
C LEU A 122 0.48 26.57 -1.79
N LEU A 123 0.47 25.35 -1.24
CA LEU A 123 0.35 24.13 -2.05
C LEU A 123 -1.00 24.09 -2.76
N ALA A 124 -2.10 24.35 -2.05
CA ALA A 124 -3.44 24.40 -2.62
C ALA A 124 -3.54 25.45 -3.73
N LEU A 125 -2.97 26.65 -3.51
CA LEU A 125 -2.91 27.74 -4.48
C LEU A 125 -2.22 27.28 -5.76
N GLY A 126 -1.05 26.66 -5.63
CA GLY A 126 -0.31 26.09 -6.75
C GLY A 126 -1.13 25.05 -7.52
N LEU A 127 -1.85 24.17 -6.81
CA LEU A 127 -2.72 23.17 -7.44
C LEU A 127 -3.93 23.78 -8.15
N SER A 128 -4.51 24.85 -7.60
CA SER A 128 -5.66 25.55 -8.19
C SER A 128 -5.34 26.15 -9.56
N PHE A 129 -4.10 26.61 -9.80
CA PHE A 129 -3.67 27.06 -11.13
C PHE A 129 -3.70 25.91 -12.16
N GLY A 130 -3.41 24.67 -11.76
CA GLY A 130 -3.56 23.50 -12.64
C GLY A 130 -5.02 23.30 -13.04
N GLY A 131 -5.95 23.45 -12.09
CA GLY A 131 -7.39 23.46 -12.37
C GLY A 131 -7.81 24.58 -13.32
N LEU A 132 -7.23 25.77 -13.18
CA LEU A 132 -7.48 26.91 -14.07
C LEU A 132 -6.99 26.64 -15.51
N PHE A 133 -5.79 26.09 -15.68
CA PHE A 133 -5.27 25.74 -17.00
C PHE A 133 -6.06 24.59 -17.65
N ALA A 134 -6.46 23.58 -16.87
CA ALA A 134 -7.32 22.50 -17.36
C ALA A 134 -8.69 23.04 -17.81
N LEU A 135 -9.28 23.96 -17.03
CA LEU A 135 -10.52 24.64 -17.39
C LEU A 135 -10.40 25.42 -18.70
N TYR A 136 -9.28 26.15 -18.85
CA TYR A 136 -9.00 26.91 -20.05
C TYR A 136 -8.93 26.01 -21.29
N GLY A 137 -8.17 24.90 -21.22
CA GLY A 137 -8.08 23.92 -22.31
C GLY A 137 -9.43 23.31 -22.66
N GLN A 138 -10.28 23.02 -21.66
CA GLN A 138 -11.61 22.45 -21.88
C GLN A 138 -12.58 23.43 -22.56
N ILE A 139 -12.64 24.69 -22.10
CA ILE A 139 -13.65 25.66 -22.56
C ILE A 139 -13.32 26.21 -23.95
N TYR A 140 -12.03 26.50 -24.20
CA TYR A 140 -11.60 27.16 -25.42
C TYR A 140 -11.12 26.21 -26.49
N GLN A 141 -11.02 24.89 -26.20
CA GLN A 141 -10.60 23.84 -27.14
C GLN A 141 -9.51 24.33 -28.09
N THR A 142 -8.45 24.91 -27.53
CA THR A 142 -7.51 25.78 -28.26
C THR A 142 -6.63 25.05 -29.26
N GLY A 143 -6.86 23.76 -29.52
CA GLY A 143 -5.95 22.88 -30.25
C GLY A 143 -4.57 22.76 -29.61
N ALA A 144 -4.35 23.37 -28.43
CA ALA A 144 -3.10 23.29 -27.70
C ALA A 144 -2.96 21.89 -27.12
N ASP A 145 -1.81 21.27 -27.35
CA ASP A 145 -1.49 19.98 -26.76
C ASP A 145 -1.52 20.08 -25.23
N SER A 146 -2.03 19.04 -24.56
CA SER A 146 -2.12 18.99 -23.09
C SER A 146 -0.82 19.38 -22.39
N TRP A 147 0.35 19.03 -22.95
CA TRP A 147 1.65 19.32 -22.34
C TRP A 147 1.96 20.82 -22.19
N GLU A 148 1.42 21.70 -23.03
CA GLU A 148 1.67 23.14 -22.94
C GLU A 148 1.04 23.74 -21.68
N LEU A 149 -0.16 23.26 -21.33
CA LEU A 149 -0.88 23.66 -20.11
C LEU A 149 -0.14 23.18 -18.86
N PHE A 150 0.38 21.94 -18.86
CA PHE A 150 1.20 21.43 -17.75
C PHE A 150 2.56 22.15 -17.64
N ARG A 151 3.15 22.58 -18.77
CA ARG A 151 4.35 23.43 -18.77
C ARG A 151 4.06 24.79 -18.14
N ALA A 152 2.98 25.47 -18.54
CA ALA A 152 2.58 26.73 -17.95
C ALA A 152 2.31 26.59 -16.45
N TRP A 153 1.66 25.50 -16.05
CA TRP A 153 1.45 25.17 -14.65
C TRP A 153 2.75 25.01 -13.86
N THR A 154 3.74 24.32 -14.44
CA THR A 154 5.08 24.17 -13.86
C THR A 154 5.75 25.54 -13.63
N LEU A 155 5.63 26.46 -14.59
CA LEU A 155 6.21 27.81 -14.48
C LEU A 155 5.58 28.63 -13.35
N VAL A 156 4.31 28.39 -13.01
CA VAL A 156 3.65 29.01 -11.85
C VAL A 156 4.06 28.34 -10.54
N LEU A 157 4.20 27.01 -10.52
CA LEU A 157 4.59 26.25 -9.33
C LEU A 157 6.03 26.53 -8.89
N LEU A 158 6.95 26.76 -9.83
CA LEU A 158 8.36 26.98 -9.56
C LEU A 158 8.63 28.18 -8.62
N PRO A 159 8.14 29.41 -8.87
CA PRO A 159 8.32 30.53 -7.94
C PRO A 159 7.63 30.26 -6.59
N LEU A 160 6.47 29.59 -6.58
CA LEU A 160 5.79 29.20 -5.34
C LEU A 160 6.62 28.22 -4.50
N ALA A 161 7.32 27.28 -5.13
CA ALA A 161 8.22 26.35 -4.44
C ALA A 161 9.45 27.04 -3.85
N ILE A 162 9.99 28.04 -4.55
CA ILE A 162 11.10 28.86 -4.07
C ILE A 162 10.67 29.67 -2.83
N ILE A 163 9.50 30.29 -2.87
CA ILE A 163 8.93 31.08 -1.76
C ILE A 163 8.58 30.17 -0.57
N GLY A 164 7.91 29.04 -0.83
CA GLY A 164 7.35 28.18 0.20
C GLY A 164 8.37 27.32 0.94
N ARG A 165 9.56 27.06 0.38
CA ARG A 165 10.67 26.33 1.03
C ARG A 165 10.23 25.02 1.71
N ARG A 166 9.38 24.23 1.05
CA ARG A 166 8.84 22.96 1.57
C ARG A 166 8.98 21.84 0.54
N ASN A 167 9.33 20.64 1.00
CA ASN A 167 9.45 19.47 0.12
C ASN A 167 8.16 19.16 -0.65
N GLY A 168 6.97 19.42 -0.08
CA GLY A 168 5.70 19.17 -0.77
C GLY A 168 5.51 20.00 -2.04
N LEU A 169 5.84 21.30 -2.00
CA LEU A 169 5.76 22.19 -3.16
C LEU A 169 6.82 21.84 -4.23
N TRP A 170 8.05 21.57 -3.80
CA TRP A 170 9.11 21.11 -4.71
C TRP A 170 8.77 19.77 -5.36
N PHE A 171 8.22 18.83 -4.59
CA PHE A 171 7.74 17.56 -5.10
C PHE A 171 6.62 17.76 -6.12
N CYS A 172 5.60 18.59 -5.80
CA CYS A 172 4.51 18.89 -6.72
C CYS A 172 5.03 19.52 -8.02
N THR A 173 5.90 20.53 -7.92
CA THR A 173 6.53 21.18 -9.08
C THR A 173 7.27 20.16 -9.95
N TRP A 174 8.06 19.29 -9.32
CA TRP A 174 8.80 18.24 -10.01
C TRP A 174 7.86 17.20 -10.66
N VAL A 175 6.80 16.76 -10.00
CA VAL A 175 5.80 15.83 -10.58
C VAL A 175 5.13 16.45 -11.80
N ILE A 176 4.68 17.71 -11.71
CA ILE A 176 4.00 18.41 -12.81
C ILE A 176 4.95 18.67 -13.97
N ALA A 177 6.21 19.03 -13.71
CA ALA A 177 7.23 19.18 -14.74
C ALA A 177 7.45 17.87 -15.51
N ASN A 178 7.50 16.75 -14.80
CA ASN A 178 7.67 15.43 -15.40
C ASN A 178 6.44 14.99 -16.19
N LEU A 179 5.24 15.26 -15.67
CA LEU A 179 4.00 14.99 -16.40
C LEU A 179 3.90 15.84 -17.67
N ALA A 180 4.31 17.11 -17.63
CA ALA A 180 4.41 17.98 -18.81
C ALA A 180 5.33 17.36 -19.87
N PHE A 181 6.52 16.91 -19.46
CA PHE A 181 7.45 16.25 -20.38
C PHE A 181 6.90 14.93 -20.92
N GLN A 182 6.29 14.10 -20.08
CA GLN A 182 5.69 12.83 -20.50
C GLN A 182 4.57 13.05 -21.51
N LEU A 183 3.71 14.05 -21.31
CA LEU A 183 2.66 14.42 -22.25
C LEU A 183 3.23 15.00 -23.55
N TYR A 184 4.31 15.77 -23.48
CA TYR A 184 5.01 16.28 -24.66
C TYR A 184 5.60 15.14 -25.48
N TYR A 185 6.28 14.22 -24.81
CA TYR A 185 6.86 13.04 -25.44
C TYR A 185 5.74 12.15 -26.03
N ALA A 186 4.67 11.94 -25.28
CA ALA A 186 3.50 11.16 -25.70
C ALA A 186 2.73 11.80 -26.85
N SER A 187 2.66 13.14 -27.00
CA SER A 187 2.00 13.82 -28.12
C SER A 187 2.83 13.80 -29.42
N ARG A 188 4.11 13.46 -29.32
CA ARG A 188 4.98 13.20 -30.48
C ARG A 188 4.94 11.74 -30.95
N ILE A 189 4.39 10.83 -30.12
CA ILE A 189 4.15 9.41 -30.41
C ILE A 189 2.81 9.08 -31.12
N PRO A 190 1.70 9.87 -31.16
CA PRO A 190 0.43 9.43 -31.74
C PRO A 190 0.32 9.69 -33.24
N PHE A 191 1.25 10.42 -33.87
CA PHE A 191 1.44 10.41 -35.33
C PHE A 191 1.92 9.03 -35.85
N PHE A 192 2.18 8.09 -34.93
CA PHE A 192 3.01 6.90 -35.12
C PHE A 192 2.24 5.56 -35.09
N LEU A 193 0.97 5.53 -34.64
CA LEU A 193 0.13 4.33 -34.78
C LEU A 193 -0.47 4.21 -36.19
N ASP A 194 -0.63 5.31 -36.93
CA ASP A 194 -1.15 5.30 -38.32
C ASP A 194 -0.07 5.04 -39.39
N ASN A 195 1.21 5.31 -39.12
CA ASN A 195 2.28 5.19 -40.11
C ASN A 195 3.31 4.12 -39.73
N PHE A 196 2.85 2.88 -39.68
CA PHE A 196 3.68 1.68 -39.52
C PHE A 196 4.62 1.39 -40.73
N SER A 197 4.78 2.31 -41.69
CA SER A 197 5.38 2.00 -43.01
C SER A 197 6.51 2.92 -43.54
N SER A 198 7.02 3.95 -42.85
CA SER A 198 8.10 4.77 -43.46
C SER A 198 9.05 5.54 -42.51
N GLY A 199 10.12 4.87 -42.09
CA GLY A 199 11.50 5.18 -42.53
C GLY A 199 12.32 6.37 -42.01
N SER A 200 11.82 7.60 -41.83
CA SER A 200 12.72 8.75 -42.07
C SER A 200 12.82 9.91 -41.06
N PHE A 201 12.28 9.82 -39.83
CA PHE A 201 12.42 10.91 -38.82
C PHE A 201 12.59 10.45 -37.35
N TYR A 202 13.29 9.34 -37.10
CA TYR A 202 13.47 8.76 -35.76
C TYR A 202 14.43 9.51 -34.80
N TRP A 203 15.28 10.45 -35.29
CA TRP A 203 16.39 10.98 -34.48
C TRP A 203 16.05 12.16 -33.55
N LEU A 204 14.97 12.90 -33.79
CA LEU A 204 14.61 14.09 -33.00
C LEU A 204 13.87 13.74 -31.69
N SER A 205 13.20 12.57 -31.61
CA SER A 205 12.55 12.11 -30.36
C SER A 205 13.57 11.62 -29.33
N ASP A 206 14.70 11.07 -29.76
CA ASP A 206 15.65 10.40 -28.87
C ASP A 206 16.58 11.37 -28.11
N ILE A 207 17.03 12.45 -28.76
CA ILE A 207 17.88 13.47 -28.12
C ILE A 207 17.13 14.17 -26.97
N THR A 208 15.85 14.48 -27.17
CA THR A 208 15.04 15.13 -26.12
C THR A 208 14.84 14.22 -24.91
N LEU A 209 14.72 12.91 -25.12
CA LEU A 209 14.67 11.90 -24.05
C LEU A 209 15.99 11.81 -23.29
N TYR A 210 17.15 11.82 -23.96
CA TYR A 210 18.46 11.82 -23.27
C TYR A 210 18.72 13.10 -22.50
N LEU A 211 18.36 14.26 -23.08
CA LEU A 211 18.44 15.53 -22.38
C LEU A 211 17.56 15.50 -21.13
N TYR A 212 16.38 14.90 -21.21
CA TYR A 212 15.50 14.71 -20.07
C TYR A 212 16.13 13.83 -18.98
N PHE A 213 16.75 12.70 -19.33
CA PHE A 213 17.50 11.90 -18.36
C PHE A 213 18.64 12.68 -17.71
N ALA A 214 19.38 13.47 -18.49
CA ALA A 214 20.45 14.33 -17.99
C ALA A 214 19.91 15.40 -17.02
N VAL A 215 18.78 16.05 -17.34
CA VAL A 215 18.11 17.03 -16.46
C VAL A 215 17.68 16.36 -15.16
N GLN A 216 17.12 15.16 -15.21
CA GLN A 216 16.70 14.42 -14.02
C GLN A 216 17.87 14.00 -13.13
N ALA A 217 18.98 13.55 -13.74
CA ALA A 217 20.22 13.27 -13.02
C ALA A 217 20.78 14.56 -12.38
N CYS A 218 20.77 15.69 -13.10
CA CYS A 218 21.19 16.98 -12.56
C CYS A 218 20.31 17.44 -11.38
N CYS A 219 18.98 17.27 -11.48
CA CYS A 219 18.05 17.55 -10.39
C CYS A 219 18.36 16.72 -9.14
N LEU A 220 18.67 15.42 -9.31
CA LEU A 220 19.07 14.56 -8.19
C LEU A 220 20.39 15.01 -7.56
N ILE A 221 21.41 15.28 -8.39
CA ILE A 221 22.73 15.76 -7.93
C ILE A 221 22.59 17.09 -7.18
N PHE A 222 21.86 18.04 -7.74
CA PHE A 222 21.61 19.34 -7.13
C PHE A 222 20.87 19.19 -5.78
N ARG A 223 19.86 18.32 -5.73
CA ARG A 223 19.09 18.07 -4.49
C ARG A 223 19.95 17.42 -3.40
N GLU A 224 20.81 16.46 -3.77
CA GLU A 224 21.75 15.81 -2.86
C GLU A 224 22.80 16.82 -2.35
N ALA A 225 23.39 17.64 -3.24
CA ALA A 225 24.34 18.68 -2.85
C ALA A 225 23.72 19.71 -1.88
N LEU A 226 22.49 20.15 -2.14
CA LEU A 226 21.76 21.03 -1.23
C LEU A 226 21.43 20.36 0.11
N ALA A 227 21.10 19.07 0.11
CA ALA A 227 20.88 18.31 1.34
C ALA A 227 22.18 18.19 2.16
N GLU A 228 23.32 17.94 1.51
CA GLU A 228 24.62 17.88 2.18
C GLU A 228 24.98 19.23 2.81
N TYR A 229 24.78 20.32 2.06
CA TYR A 229 25.05 21.68 2.52
C TYR A 229 24.14 22.06 3.70
N ALA A 230 22.83 21.79 3.59
CA ALA A 230 21.86 22.08 4.63
C ALA A 230 22.17 21.29 5.91
N GLN A 231 22.52 20.00 5.81
CA GLN A 231 22.81 19.18 7.00
C GLN A 231 24.00 19.70 7.80
N LYS A 232 25.02 20.27 7.13
CA LYS A 232 26.19 20.85 7.81
C LYS A 232 25.88 22.15 8.56
N ARG A 233 24.88 22.91 8.11
CA ARG A 233 24.57 24.25 8.62
C ARG A 233 23.38 24.26 9.58
N ASP A 234 22.33 23.50 9.24
CA ASP A 234 21.10 23.38 10.00
C ASP A 234 20.51 21.96 9.86
N PRO A 235 20.77 21.07 10.84
CA PRO A 235 20.28 19.70 10.85
C PRO A 235 18.75 19.56 10.84
N GLN A 236 18.00 20.61 11.21
CA GLN A 236 16.53 20.58 11.25
C GLN A 236 15.87 21.15 9.99
N SER A 237 16.67 21.58 9.00
CA SER A 237 16.16 22.15 7.77
C SER A 237 15.33 21.14 6.96
N TRP A 238 14.29 21.63 6.28
CA TRP A 238 13.44 20.85 5.38
C TRP A 238 14.24 20.13 4.28
N LEU A 239 15.40 20.66 3.88
CA LEU A 239 16.28 20.09 2.87
C LEU A 239 16.96 18.79 3.31
N VAL A 240 17.12 18.57 4.62
CA VAL A 240 17.79 17.37 5.18
C VAL A 240 16.96 16.10 4.97
N SER A 241 15.66 16.26 4.77
CA SER A 241 14.73 15.14 4.56
C SER A 241 15.13 14.26 3.36
N ARG A 242 15.22 12.94 3.59
CA ARG A 242 15.74 11.95 2.63
C ARG A 242 14.70 11.34 1.70
N TRP A 243 13.40 11.52 1.95
CA TRP A 243 12.36 10.87 1.13
C TRP A 243 12.34 11.42 -0.30
N LEU A 244 12.51 12.74 -0.49
CA LEU A 244 12.42 13.36 -1.80
C LEU A 244 13.56 12.94 -2.76
N PRO A 245 14.85 12.93 -2.36
CA PRO A 245 15.92 12.35 -3.18
C PRO A 245 15.63 10.89 -3.59
N ARG A 246 15.12 10.06 -2.67
CA ARG A 246 14.77 8.66 -2.94
C ARG A 246 13.69 8.53 -4.01
N VAL A 247 12.69 9.40 -3.99
CA VAL A 247 11.63 9.44 -5.01
C VAL A 247 12.17 9.87 -6.38
N ILE A 248 13.00 10.91 -6.43
CA ILE A 248 13.63 11.38 -7.68
C ILE A 248 14.51 10.28 -8.28
N ALA A 249 15.33 9.62 -7.46
CA ALA A 249 16.19 8.51 -7.89
C ALA A 249 15.38 7.30 -8.37
N ALA A 250 14.31 6.95 -7.67
CA ALA A 250 13.42 5.85 -8.09
C ALA A 250 12.77 6.16 -9.43
N TYR A 251 12.32 7.39 -9.65
CA TYR A 251 11.72 7.81 -10.90
C TYR A 251 12.73 7.87 -12.06
N LEU A 252 13.94 8.41 -11.82
CA LEU A 252 15.02 8.38 -12.81
C LEU A 252 15.32 6.94 -13.25
N LEU A 253 15.48 6.03 -12.28
CA LEU A 253 15.69 4.61 -12.59
C LEU A 253 14.49 3.98 -13.30
N ALA A 254 13.25 4.29 -12.88
CA ALA A 254 12.04 3.76 -13.51
C ALA A 254 11.86 4.23 -14.96
N THR A 255 12.34 5.42 -15.31
CA THR A 255 12.23 5.99 -16.66
C THR A 255 13.34 5.55 -17.60
N ILE A 256 14.57 5.37 -17.09
CA ILE A 256 15.71 4.95 -17.92
C ILE A 256 15.80 3.42 -18.09
N THR A 257 15.25 2.63 -17.15
CA THR A 257 15.35 1.16 -17.16
C THR A 257 14.62 0.52 -18.36
N PRO A 258 13.36 0.88 -18.70
CA PRO A 258 12.67 0.31 -19.86
C PRO A 258 13.38 0.54 -21.20
N PRO A 259 13.82 1.75 -21.58
CA PRO A 259 14.54 1.94 -22.85
C PRO A 259 15.92 1.26 -22.85
N ALA A 260 16.59 1.17 -21.70
CA ALA A 260 17.82 0.37 -21.57
C ALA A 260 17.55 -1.13 -21.80
N ALA A 261 16.46 -1.68 -21.27
CA ALA A 261 16.06 -3.07 -21.50
C ALA A 261 15.60 -3.32 -22.96
N ALA A 262 14.83 -2.38 -23.53
CA ALA A 262 14.35 -2.46 -24.91
C ALA A 262 15.50 -2.42 -25.94
N SER A 263 16.66 -1.83 -25.58
CA SER A 263 17.85 -1.79 -26.43
C SER A 263 18.34 -3.19 -26.86
N PHE A 264 18.00 -4.22 -26.10
CA PHE A 264 18.36 -5.59 -26.43
C PHE A 264 17.45 -6.21 -27.50
N PHE A 265 16.19 -5.83 -27.59
CA PHE A 265 15.19 -6.48 -28.46
C PHE A 265 14.97 -5.80 -29.81
N ALA A 266 15.45 -4.57 -30.00
CA ALA A 266 15.22 -3.83 -31.23
C ALA A 266 15.97 -4.47 -32.43
N TRP A 267 15.22 -5.14 -33.32
CA TRP A 267 15.71 -5.62 -34.61
C TRP A 267 15.89 -4.44 -35.57
N GLY A 268 17.09 -3.87 -35.58
CA GLY A 268 17.50 -2.82 -36.52
C GLY A 268 18.05 -1.58 -35.82
N GLY A 269 19.38 -1.45 -35.84
CA GLY A 269 20.10 -0.18 -36.07
C GLY A 269 19.82 1.10 -35.26
N PHE A 270 18.99 1.13 -34.22
CA PHE A 270 18.76 2.39 -33.50
C PHE A 270 19.88 2.65 -32.48
N TYR A 271 20.80 3.56 -32.83
CA TYR A 271 21.82 4.13 -31.92
C TYR A 271 21.23 4.61 -30.59
N ALA A 272 19.94 4.97 -30.60
CA ALA A 272 19.16 5.41 -29.47
C ALA A 272 19.14 4.44 -28.27
N GLY A 273 18.83 3.16 -28.50
CA GLY A 273 18.78 2.17 -27.41
C GLY A 273 20.14 2.02 -26.71
N LYS A 274 21.24 2.11 -27.47
CA LYS A 274 22.61 2.02 -26.93
C LYS A 274 22.98 3.24 -26.09
N ILE A 275 22.54 4.44 -26.47
CA ILE A 275 22.77 5.67 -25.70
C ILE A 275 22.03 5.60 -24.35
N ALA A 276 20.77 5.13 -24.34
CA ALA A 276 20.02 4.90 -23.10
C ALA A 276 20.74 3.92 -22.17
N LEU A 277 21.27 2.82 -22.73
CA LEU A 277 22.06 1.84 -21.99
C LEU A 277 23.33 2.46 -21.37
N ILE A 278 24.05 3.32 -22.12
CA ILE A 278 25.23 4.03 -21.61
C ILE A 278 24.85 4.95 -20.45
N PHE A 279 23.81 5.77 -20.61
CA PHE A 279 23.31 6.63 -19.52
C PHE A 279 22.91 5.81 -18.28
N TRP A 280 22.28 4.65 -18.49
CA TRP A 280 21.88 3.75 -17.42
C TRP A 280 23.09 3.18 -16.66
N VAL A 281 24.11 2.69 -17.38
CA VAL A 281 25.36 2.19 -16.78
C VAL A 281 26.05 3.30 -15.98
N ILE A 282 26.18 4.49 -16.56
CA ILE A 282 26.78 5.65 -15.87
C ILE A 282 26.01 5.97 -14.59
N THR A 283 24.67 6.02 -14.66
CA THR A 283 23.81 6.31 -13.51
C THR A 283 24.00 5.27 -12.39
N LEU A 284 24.09 3.99 -12.73
CA LEU A 284 24.34 2.94 -11.74
C LEU A 284 25.75 3.02 -11.13
N LEU A 285 26.79 3.25 -11.93
CA LEU A 285 28.17 3.34 -11.44
C LEU A 285 28.38 4.58 -10.54
N VAL A 286 27.88 5.73 -10.97
CA VAL A 286 27.96 6.98 -10.19
C VAL A 286 27.11 6.86 -8.91
N GLY A 287 25.88 6.36 -9.04
CA GLY A 287 25.00 6.12 -7.89
C GLY A 287 25.59 5.13 -6.90
N TYR A 288 26.18 4.03 -7.38
CA TYR A 288 26.88 3.06 -6.55
C TYR A 288 28.05 3.74 -5.82
N GLY A 289 28.95 4.43 -6.52
CA GLY A 289 30.09 5.11 -5.91
C GLY A 289 29.66 6.11 -4.82
N TYR A 290 28.67 6.94 -5.12
CA TYR A 290 28.18 7.98 -4.21
C TYR A 290 27.47 7.38 -2.98
N TYR A 291 26.47 6.53 -3.18
CA TYR A 291 25.65 5.98 -2.09
C TYR A 291 26.31 4.82 -1.34
N ARG A 292 27.39 4.24 -1.85
CA ARG A 292 28.17 3.23 -1.14
C ARG A 292 29.24 3.84 -0.25
N TYR A 293 30.00 4.81 -0.77
CA TYR A 293 31.22 5.28 -0.11
C TYR A 293 31.08 6.65 0.54
N ARG A 294 30.37 7.60 -0.08
CA ARG A 294 30.25 8.97 0.44
C ARG A 294 29.06 9.12 1.40
N ARG A 295 27.91 8.58 1.01
CA ARG A 295 26.61 8.75 1.71
C ARG A 295 25.87 7.41 1.79
N PRO A 296 26.17 6.53 2.76
CA PRO A 296 25.58 5.19 2.85
C PRO A 296 24.05 5.23 2.97
N ASP A 297 23.35 4.96 1.86
CA ASP A 297 21.88 4.88 1.80
C ASP A 297 21.44 3.54 1.17
N LEU A 298 21.00 2.60 2.01
CA LEU A 298 20.61 1.27 1.57
C LEU A 298 19.41 1.30 0.63
N CYS A 299 18.50 2.26 0.78
CA CYS A 299 17.32 2.39 -0.09
C CYS A 299 17.73 2.70 -1.54
N MET A 300 18.70 3.57 -1.74
CA MET A 300 19.20 3.92 -3.08
C MET A 300 19.89 2.74 -3.76
N LEU A 301 20.69 1.98 -3.00
CA LEU A 301 21.31 0.76 -3.50
C LEU A 301 20.27 -0.30 -3.85
N THR A 302 19.19 -0.43 -3.08
CA THR A 302 18.09 -1.34 -3.42
C THR A 302 17.43 -1.00 -4.75
N LEU A 303 17.18 0.29 -5.01
CA LEU A 303 16.62 0.74 -6.30
C LEU A 303 17.55 0.41 -7.47
N GLY A 304 18.86 0.63 -7.30
CA GLY A 304 19.86 0.31 -8.32
C GLY A 304 19.90 -1.19 -8.65
N VAL A 305 19.85 -2.06 -7.63
CA VAL A 305 19.85 -3.52 -7.85
C VAL A 305 18.56 -3.99 -8.51
N ILE A 306 17.39 -3.43 -8.17
CA ILE A 306 16.13 -3.77 -8.85
C ILE A 306 16.21 -3.43 -10.34
N SER A 307 16.74 -2.23 -10.65
CA SER A 307 16.94 -1.79 -12.03
C SER A 307 17.92 -2.72 -12.78
N ALA A 308 19.04 -3.09 -12.16
CA ALA A 308 19.99 -4.08 -12.71
C ALA A 308 19.37 -5.47 -12.89
N MET A 309 18.53 -5.91 -11.95
CA MET A 309 17.81 -7.16 -12.05
C MET A 309 16.90 -7.18 -13.29
N PHE A 310 16.16 -6.09 -13.53
CA PHE A 310 15.26 -5.98 -14.68
C PHE A 310 16.01 -5.95 -16.03
N VAL A 311 17.02 -5.08 -16.18
CA VAL A 311 17.81 -4.99 -17.42
C VAL A 311 18.57 -6.28 -17.69
N GLY A 312 19.13 -6.91 -16.65
CA GLY A 312 19.81 -8.19 -16.78
C GLY A 312 18.87 -9.32 -17.21
N SER A 313 17.63 -9.36 -16.71
CA SER A 313 16.63 -10.32 -17.20
C SER A 313 16.32 -10.12 -18.68
N ALA A 314 16.15 -8.87 -19.14
CA ALA A 314 15.95 -8.57 -20.57
C ALA A 314 17.14 -9.01 -21.42
N PHE A 315 18.36 -8.77 -20.95
CA PHE A 315 19.59 -9.22 -21.62
C PHE A 315 19.65 -10.75 -21.72
N ILE A 316 19.32 -11.47 -20.65
CA ILE A 316 19.29 -12.94 -20.63
C ILE A 316 18.29 -13.46 -21.66
N ILE A 317 17.07 -12.92 -21.69
CA ILE A 317 16.06 -13.31 -22.69
C ILE A 317 16.61 -13.10 -24.11
N ARG A 318 17.28 -11.98 -24.37
CA ARG A 318 17.86 -11.70 -25.70
C ARG A 318 18.95 -12.69 -26.10
N ILE A 319 19.78 -13.17 -25.18
CA ILE A 319 20.82 -14.17 -25.47
C ILE A 319 20.21 -15.45 -26.06
N PHE A 320 19.01 -15.83 -25.59
CA PHE A 320 18.34 -17.08 -25.95
C PHE A 320 17.18 -16.90 -26.96
N ASP A 321 17.02 -15.70 -27.53
CA ASP A 321 15.91 -15.30 -28.41
C ASP A 321 15.95 -15.97 -29.80
N HIS A 322 17.02 -16.69 -30.14
CA HIS A 322 17.27 -17.11 -31.53
C HIS A 322 16.50 -18.36 -31.98
N SER A 323 16.07 -19.23 -31.06
CA SER A 323 15.38 -20.46 -31.44
C SER A 323 14.04 -20.70 -30.75
N TRP A 324 13.73 -20.01 -29.63
CA TRP A 324 12.50 -20.23 -28.83
C TRP A 324 12.22 -21.72 -28.56
N ASP A 325 13.24 -22.57 -28.64
CA ASP A 325 13.15 -23.99 -28.38
C ASP A 325 12.92 -24.20 -26.90
N VAL A 326 12.28 -25.33 -26.59
CA VAL A 326 11.97 -25.72 -25.22
C VAL A 326 13.22 -25.73 -24.32
N ASP A 327 14.34 -26.26 -24.82
CA ASP A 327 15.62 -26.27 -24.09
C ASP A 327 16.12 -24.86 -23.77
N THR A 328 15.98 -23.93 -24.73
CA THR A 328 16.40 -22.53 -24.57
C THR A 328 15.51 -21.77 -23.60
N LEU A 329 14.19 -22.01 -23.62
CA LEU A 329 13.25 -21.42 -22.66
C LEU A 329 13.52 -21.89 -21.23
N PHE A 330 13.81 -23.18 -21.06
CA PHE A 330 14.16 -23.76 -19.75
C PHE A 330 15.44 -23.15 -19.20
N LEU A 331 16.48 -23.06 -20.03
CA LEU A 331 17.76 -22.46 -19.67
C LEU A 331 17.60 -20.97 -19.35
N THR A 332 16.81 -20.23 -20.14
CA THR A 332 16.49 -18.82 -19.91
C THR A 332 15.87 -18.61 -18.54
N GLY A 333 14.84 -19.40 -18.19
CA GLY A 333 14.19 -19.36 -16.88
C GLY A 333 15.16 -19.63 -15.73
N CYS A 334 16.01 -20.65 -15.86
CA CYS A 334 17.05 -20.98 -14.87
C CYS A 334 18.05 -19.83 -14.66
N VAL A 335 18.55 -19.24 -15.74
CA VAL A 335 19.54 -18.15 -15.68
C VAL A 335 18.92 -16.89 -15.08
N ILE A 336 17.67 -16.56 -15.43
CA ILE A 336 16.95 -15.44 -14.80
C ILE A 336 16.77 -15.69 -13.30
N ALA A 337 16.39 -16.90 -12.88
CA ALA A 337 16.25 -17.22 -11.45
C ALA A 337 17.59 -17.07 -10.69
N LEU A 338 18.71 -17.50 -11.29
CA LEU A 338 20.04 -17.31 -10.73
C LEU A 338 20.43 -15.82 -10.64
N TRP A 339 20.11 -15.05 -11.68
CA TRP A 339 20.34 -13.61 -11.71
C TRP A 339 19.58 -12.88 -10.59
N LEU A 340 18.29 -13.19 -10.43
CA LEU A 340 17.46 -12.57 -9.41
C LEU A 340 17.90 -12.94 -7.98
N THR A 341 18.28 -14.21 -7.76
CA THR A 341 18.80 -14.67 -6.46
C THR A 341 20.16 -14.04 -6.13
N GLY A 342 21.03 -13.87 -7.11
CA GLY A 342 22.29 -13.13 -6.98
C GLY A 342 22.07 -11.67 -6.55
N GLY A 343 21.13 -10.96 -7.20
CA GLY A 343 20.75 -9.60 -6.82
C GLY A 343 20.25 -9.51 -5.38
N GLY A 344 19.37 -10.44 -4.95
CA GLY A 344 18.90 -10.53 -3.57
C GLY A 344 20.03 -10.80 -2.57
N ALA A 345 21.00 -11.65 -2.90
CA ALA A 345 22.16 -11.93 -2.06
C ALA A 345 23.05 -10.70 -1.86
N ILE A 346 23.29 -9.92 -2.92
CA ILE A 346 24.04 -8.65 -2.86
C ILE A 346 23.36 -7.66 -1.91
N LEU A 347 22.03 -7.53 -1.98
CA LEU A 347 21.28 -6.64 -1.08
C LEU A 347 21.39 -7.06 0.39
N LEU A 348 21.31 -8.36 0.66
CA LEU A 348 21.48 -8.89 2.01
C LEU A 348 22.92 -8.71 2.52
N HIS A 349 23.91 -8.84 1.64
CA HIS A 349 25.31 -8.57 1.95
C HIS A 349 25.54 -7.09 2.30
N TRP A 350 25.05 -6.16 1.47
CA TRP A 350 25.17 -4.72 1.74
C TRP A 350 24.39 -4.28 2.97
N ARG A 351 23.23 -4.89 3.24
CA ARG A 351 22.54 -4.67 4.52
C ARG A 351 23.47 -4.97 5.69
N ARG A 352 24.11 -6.15 5.73
CA ARG A 352 25.00 -6.52 6.85
C ARG A 352 26.12 -5.51 7.05
N GLN A 353 26.70 -5.00 5.96
CA GLN A 353 27.81 -4.05 6.01
C GLN A 353 27.40 -2.62 6.36
N LEU A 354 26.22 -2.17 5.89
CA LEU A 354 25.77 -0.78 6.04
C LEU A 354 24.92 -0.56 7.30
N TYR A 355 24.25 -1.60 7.82
CA TYR A 355 23.39 -1.47 8.99
C TYR A 355 24.17 -1.10 10.26
N GLN A 356 25.41 -1.61 10.42
CA GLN A 356 26.30 -1.20 11.52
C GLN A 356 26.70 0.28 11.45
N ARG A 357 26.57 0.92 10.29
CA ARG A 357 26.92 2.32 10.04
C ARG A 357 25.70 3.24 9.93
N HIS A 358 24.48 2.69 9.99
CA HIS A 358 23.26 3.49 9.90
C HIS A 358 23.00 4.13 11.26
N THR A 359 22.95 5.46 11.30
CA THR A 359 22.46 6.22 12.44
C THR A 359 21.06 5.73 12.78
N LYS A 360 20.85 5.26 14.02
CA LYS A 360 19.53 4.85 14.53
C LYS A 360 18.54 6.00 14.27
N ASP A 361 17.53 5.75 13.44
CA ASP A 361 16.48 6.73 13.11
C ASP A 361 15.62 7.12 14.34
N ILE A 362 15.78 6.42 15.47
CA ILE A 362 15.09 6.68 16.74
C ILE A 362 16.04 7.45 17.65
N ALA A 363 15.63 8.64 18.11
CA ALA A 363 16.35 9.39 19.14
C ALA A 363 16.50 8.51 20.40
N PRO A 364 17.72 8.05 20.75
CA PRO A 364 17.93 7.10 21.85
C PRO A 364 17.40 7.65 23.19
N ASP A 365 17.43 8.97 23.35
CA ASP A 365 17.00 9.70 24.54
C ASP A 365 15.49 9.55 24.81
N ALA A 366 14.66 9.47 23.77
CA ALA A 366 13.21 9.34 23.92
C ALA A 366 12.77 7.95 24.38
N MET A 367 13.45 6.90 23.91
CA MET A 367 13.19 5.52 24.36
C MET A 367 13.68 5.31 25.80
N ALA A 368 14.86 5.83 26.13
CA ALA A 368 15.42 5.75 27.48
C ALA A 368 14.53 6.48 28.51
N ALA A 369 14.04 7.68 28.16
CA ALA A 369 13.12 8.44 29.01
C ALA A 369 11.81 7.69 29.27
N LEU A 370 11.21 7.07 28.25
CA LEU A 370 9.98 6.28 28.39
C LEU A 370 10.18 5.03 29.27
N LEU A 371 11.30 4.31 29.10
CA LEU A 371 11.63 3.16 29.94
C LEU A 371 11.81 3.58 31.40
N GLN A 372 12.43 4.75 31.64
CA GLN A 372 12.59 5.30 32.98
C GLN A 372 11.25 5.71 33.62
N GLU A 373 10.32 6.29 32.85
CA GLU A 373 8.98 6.66 33.33
C GLU A 373 8.14 5.42 33.68
N LEU A 374 8.21 4.36 32.86
CA LEU A 374 7.54 3.08 33.14
C LEU A 374 8.11 2.36 34.37
N ARG A 375 9.42 2.47 34.59
CA ARG A 375 10.08 1.98 35.81
C ARG A 375 9.60 2.74 37.06
N GLN A 376 9.53 4.06 36.99
CA GLN A 376 9.05 4.90 38.10
C GLN A 376 7.59 4.59 38.49
N GLN A 377 6.76 4.19 37.52
CA GLN A 377 5.36 3.80 37.73
C GLN A 377 5.19 2.33 38.19
N GLN A 378 6.28 1.60 38.47
CA GLN A 378 6.27 0.16 38.81
C GLN A 378 5.57 -0.73 37.76
N LEU A 379 5.55 -0.30 36.49
CA LEU A 379 4.96 -1.08 35.39
C LEU A 379 5.96 -2.06 34.76
N LEU A 380 7.27 -1.81 34.91
CA LEU A 380 8.36 -2.66 34.44
C LEU A 380 9.44 -2.82 35.53
N ASN A 381 9.98 -4.04 35.64
CA ASN A 381 11.10 -4.37 36.52
C ASN A 381 12.47 -4.20 35.82
N ASP A 382 13.55 -4.14 36.59
CA ASP A 382 14.92 -3.98 36.06
C ASP A 382 15.36 -5.14 35.14
N GLU A 383 14.95 -6.37 35.45
CA GLU A 383 15.16 -7.53 34.56
C GLU A 383 14.41 -7.39 33.23
N GLN A 384 13.21 -6.80 33.24
CA GLN A 384 12.40 -6.63 32.03
C GLN A 384 12.94 -5.51 31.14
N VAL A 385 13.43 -4.41 31.73
CA VAL A 385 14.05 -3.30 31.00
C VAL A 385 15.38 -3.75 30.37
N THR A 386 16.17 -4.55 31.08
CA THR A 386 17.42 -5.12 30.55
C THR A 386 17.15 -6.11 29.42
N GLU A 387 16.14 -6.97 29.54
CA GLU A 387 15.74 -7.88 28.45
C GLU A 387 15.26 -7.10 27.21
N ILE A 388 14.44 -6.04 27.37
CA ILE A 388 13.99 -5.20 26.23
C ILE A 388 15.16 -4.51 25.54
N THR A 389 16.11 -3.97 26.30
CA THR A 389 17.28 -3.27 25.74
C THR A 389 18.28 -4.20 25.06
N GLN A 390 18.27 -5.48 25.43
CA GLN A 390 19.05 -6.55 24.79
C GLN A 390 18.39 -7.13 23.54
N ILE A 391 17.10 -6.82 23.26
CA ILE A 391 16.44 -7.26 22.03
C ILE A 391 17.17 -6.62 20.83
N ASP A 392 17.81 -7.47 20.04
CA ASP A 392 18.54 -7.04 18.86
C ASP A 392 17.57 -6.59 17.76
N HIS A 393 17.27 -5.29 17.75
CA HIS A 393 16.47 -4.66 16.69
C HIS A 393 17.17 -4.71 15.32
N SER A 394 18.46 -5.10 15.24
CA SER A 394 19.19 -5.22 13.98
C SER A 394 18.65 -6.27 13.02
N LEU A 395 17.89 -7.25 13.55
CA LEU A 395 17.24 -8.29 12.77
C LEU A 395 16.05 -7.80 11.95
N HIS A 396 15.43 -6.65 12.29
CA HIS A 396 14.31 -6.12 11.51
C HIS A 396 14.77 -5.57 10.15
N LEU A 397 14.32 -6.19 9.06
CA LEU A 397 14.51 -5.62 7.72
C LEU A 397 13.69 -4.33 7.59
N PRO A 398 14.28 -3.26 7.00
CA PRO A 398 13.51 -2.12 6.54
C PRO A 398 12.35 -2.54 5.64
N TRP A 399 11.24 -1.81 5.69
CA TRP A 399 10.01 -2.18 4.96
C TRP A 399 10.25 -2.33 3.45
N TYR A 400 11.09 -1.49 2.84
CA TYR A 400 11.40 -1.55 1.41
C TYR A 400 12.14 -2.83 1.04
N LEU A 401 13.09 -3.28 1.87
CA LEU A 401 13.81 -4.52 1.63
C LEU A 401 12.91 -5.74 1.83
N ARG A 402 11.98 -5.69 2.79
CA ARG A 402 10.93 -6.72 2.94
C ARG A 402 10.03 -6.80 1.70
N ALA A 403 9.60 -5.64 1.21
CA ALA A 403 8.71 -5.55 0.04
C ALA A 403 9.41 -6.08 -1.22
N VAL A 404 10.64 -5.67 -1.48
CA VAL A 404 11.43 -6.11 -2.65
C VAL A 404 11.67 -7.61 -2.62
N LEU A 405 12.05 -8.16 -1.46
CA LEU A 405 12.30 -9.60 -1.36
C LEU A 405 10.99 -10.42 -1.40
N ALA A 406 9.87 -9.88 -0.93
CA ALA A 406 8.56 -10.51 -1.09
C ALA A 406 8.11 -10.52 -2.58
N LEU A 407 8.29 -9.40 -3.29
CA LEU A 407 8.00 -9.27 -4.71
C LEU A 407 8.92 -10.17 -5.55
N GLY A 408 10.21 -10.22 -5.21
CA GLY A 408 11.16 -11.15 -5.81
C GLY A 408 10.78 -12.62 -5.59
N GLY A 409 10.20 -12.96 -4.43
CA GLY A 409 9.64 -14.28 -4.17
C GLY A 409 8.47 -14.64 -5.09
N TRP A 410 7.59 -13.67 -5.41
CA TRP A 410 6.51 -13.83 -6.39
C TRP A 410 7.03 -14.06 -7.80
N VAL A 411 7.95 -13.21 -8.26
CA VAL A 411 8.55 -13.36 -9.60
C VAL A 411 9.28 -14.70 -9.72
N ALA A 412 10.01 -15.11 -8.69
CA ALA A 412 10.65 -16.43 -8.66
C ALA A 412 9.63 -17.57 -8.69
N ALA A 413 8.49 -17.44 -8.00
CA ALA A 413 7.43 -18.45 -8.05
C ALA A 413 6.83 -18.60 -9.46
N PHE A 414 6.60 -17.49 -10.18
CA PHE A 414 6.15 -17.53 -11.58
C PHE A 414 7.16 -18.19 -12.50
N ILE A 415 8.46 -17.90 -12.34
CA ILE A 415 9.51 -18.56 -13.12
C ILE A 415 9.53 -20.07 -12.83
N ILE A 416 9.39 -20.47 -11.56
CA ILE A 416 9.32 -21.89 -11.17
C ILE A 416 8.10 -22.56 -11.80
N LEU A 417 6.93 -21.91 -11.78
CA LEU A 417 5.71 -22.44 -12.39
C LEU A 417 5.85 -22.57 -13.91
N MET A 418 6.40 -21.56 -14.58
CA MET A 418 6.64 -21.59 -16.02
C MET A 418 7.61 -22.71 -16.41
N LEU A 419 8.69 -22.87 -15.64
CA LEU A 419 9.66 -23.96 -15.82
C LEU A 419 9.05 -25.35 -15.55
N LEU A 420 8.13 -25.45 -14.58
CA LEU A 420 7.39 -26.69 -14.31
C LEU A 420 6.47 -27.06 -15.47
N VAL A 421 5.72 -26.09 -16.01
CA VAL A 421 4.85 -26.31 -17.20
C VAL A 421 5.69 -26.78 -18.39
N LEU A 422 6.83 -26.14 -18.62
CA LEU A 422 7.74 -26.50 -19.69
C LEU A 422 8.31 -27.92 -19.52
N LEU A 423 8.68 -28.30 -18.29
CA LEU A 423 9.14 -29.65 -17.98
C LEU A 423 8.05 -30.70 -18.28
N LEU A 424 6.80 -30.42 -17.89
CA LEU A 424 5.66 -31.30 -18.16
C LEU A 424 5.42 -31.44 -19.67
N TYR A 425 5.60 -30.37 -20.44
CA TYR A 425 5.56 -30.39 -21.89
C TYR A 425 6.66 -31.29 -22.50
N ILE A 426 7.92 -31.14 -22.09
CA ILE A 426 9.05 -31.99 -22.56
C ILE A 426 8.79 -33.46 -22.28
N MET A 427 8.30 -33.77 -21.09
CA MET A 427 8.05 -35.15 -20.68
C MET A 427 6.84 -35.78 -21.40
N GLY A 428 6.15 -35.05 -22.29
CA GLY A 428 4.93 -35.51 -22.95
C GLY A 428 3.77 -35.71 -21.97
N LEU A 429 3.88 -35.15 -20.76
CA LEU A 429 2.92 -35.35 -19.67
C LEU A 429 1.80 -34.31 -19.69
N LEU A 430 1.89 -33.27 -20.54
CA LEU A 430 0.90 -32.20 -20.59
C LEU A 430 -0.48 -32.73 -21.06
N ASP A 431 -0.48 -33.61 -22.06
CA ASP A 431 -1.72 -34.19 -22.62
C ASP A 431 -2.27 -35.33 -21.74
N SER A 432 -1.41 -35.97 -20.94
CA SER A 432 -1.79 -37.00 -19.97
C SER A 432 -1.87 -36.48 -18.53
N LEU A 433 -1.95 -35.15 -18.36
CA LEU A 433 -1.83 -34.50 -17.07
C LEU A 433 -3.05 -34.81 -16.21
N SER A 434 -2.93 -35.77 -15.31
CA SER A 434 -3.95 -36.03 -14.30
C SER A 434 -3.64 -35.24 -13.03
N GLY A 435 -4.67 -34.83 -12.29
CA GLY A 435 -4.45 -34.10 -11.04
C GLY A 435 -3.56 -34.87 -10.05
N VAL A 436 -3.55 -36.20 -10.08
CA VAL A 436 -2.65 -37.05 -9.25
C VAL A 436 -1.17 -36.85 -9.63
N THR A 437 -0.86 -36.75 -10.93
CA THR A 437 0.52 -36.57 -11.42
C THR A 437 1.13 -35.24 -10.98
N LEU A 438 0.30 -34.21 -10.76
CA LEU A 438 0.74 -32.91 -10.25
C LEU A 438 0.71 -32.82 -8.71
N LEU A 439 -0.15 -33.60 -8.05
CA LEU A 439 -0.31 -33.59 -6.59
C LEU A 439 0.99 -33.96 -5.87
N VAL A 440 1.58 -35.10 -6.26
CA VAL A 440 2.75 -35.67 -5.56
C VAL A 440 3.97 -34.74 -5.64
N PRO A 441 4.38 -34.22 -6.82
CA PRO A 441 5.46 -33.24 -6.92
C PRO A 441 5.17 -31.98 -6.10
N SER A 442 3.93 -31.48 -6.13
CA SER A 442 3.56 -30.26 -5.42
C SER A 442 3.63 -30.43 -3.89
N LEU A 443 3.25 -31.60 -3.35
CA LEU A 443 3.43 -31.94 -1.93
C LEU A 443 4.90 -32.04 -1.53
N ILE A 444 5.74 -32.62 -2.38
CA ILE A 444 7.19 -32.71 -2.14
C ILE A 444 7.81 -31.31 -2.08
N ILE A 445 7.47 -30.45 -3.05
CA ILE A 445 7.93 -29.05 -3.07
C ILE A 445 7.42 -28.29 -1.84
N ALA A 446 6.16 -28.50 -1.42
CA ALA A 446 5.61 -27.90 -0.21
C ALA A 446 6.38 -28.32 1.05
N ALA A 447 6.70 -29.60 1.21
CA ALA A 447 7.48 -30.09 2.35
C ALA A 447 8.90 -29.48 2.38
N LEU A 448 9.54 -29.37 1.22
CA LEU A 448 10.87 -28.77 1.08
C LEU A 448 10.82 -27.26 1.34
N ALA A 449 9.79 -26.57 0.86
CA ALA A 449 9.52 -25.16 1.14
C ALA A 449 9.34 -24.92 2.64
N ALA A 450 8.55 -25.75 3.33
CA ALA A 450 8.36 -25.66 4.78
C ALA A 450 9.70 -25.80 5.53
N ARG A 451 10.57 -26.74 5.12
CA ARG A 451 11.91 -26.91 5.70
C ARG A 451 12.79 -25.69 5.48
N LEU A 452 12.80 -25.12 4.26
CA LEU A 452 13.55 -23.92 3.93
C LEU A 452 13.07 -22.68 4.70
N LEU A 453 11.76 -22.55 4.91
CA LEU A 453 11.17 -21.46 5.68
C LEU A 453 11.51 -21.55 7.18
N ARG A 454 11.73 -22.75 7.74
CA ARG A 454 12.22 -22.93 9.12
C ARG A 454 13.72 -22.66 9.27
N ALA A 455 14.47 -22.66 8.17
CA ALA A 455 15.92 -22.50 8.23
C ALA A 455 16.30 -21.08 8.69
N ARG A 456 17.36 -20.98 9.49
CA ARG A 456 17.97 -19.69 9.85
C ARG A 456 18.65 -19.09 8.62
N GLY A 457 18.24 -17.89 8.24
CA GLY A 457 18.84 -17.13 7.14
C GLY A 457 17.80 -16.61 6.16
N ILE A 458 17.80 -15.29 5.96
CA ILE A 458 16.82 -14.56 5.14
C ILE A 458 16.80 -15.10 3.70
N GLY A 459 17.96 -15.38 3.09
CA GLY A 459 18.03 -15.96 1.75
C GLY A 459 17.31 -17.31 1.61
N LYS A 460 17.48 -18.22 2.60
CA LYS A 460 16.79 -19.53 2.60
C LYS A 460 15.27 -19.36 2.75
N GLN A 461 14.85 -18.41 3.56
CA GLN A 461 13.42 -18.07 3.73
C GLN A 461 12.81 -17.49 2.44
N HIS A 462 13.56 -16.76 1.62
CA HIS A 462 13.05 -16.26 0.33
C HIS A 462 12.89 -17.35 -0.71
N ILE A 463 13.85 -18.27 -0.80
CA ILE A 463 13.73 -19.45 -1.67
C ILE A 463 12.53 -20.30 -1.21
N GLY A 464 12.42 -20.53 0.10
CA GLY A 464 11.29 -21.24 0.68
C GLY A 464 9.94 -20.54 0.41
N LEU A 465 9.90 -19.20 0.37
CA LEU A 465 8.69 -18.44 0.05
C LEU A 465 8.25 -18.67 -1.40
N ALA A 466 9.19 -18.58 -2.36
CA ALA A 466 8.90 -18.81 -3.77
C ALA A 466 8.39 -20.24 -4.02
N TRP A 467 9.05 -21.23 -3.41
CA TRP A 467 8.67 -22.63 -3.51
C TRP A 467 7.32 -22.90 -2.85
N ALA A 468 7.02 -22.24 -1.72
CA ALA A 468 5.71 -22.37 -1.08
C ALA A 468 4.60 -21.83 -1.99
N ILE A 469 4.79 -20.66 -2.62
CA ILE A 469 3.82 -20.10 -3.56
C ILE A 469 3.62 -21.04 -4.75
N ALA A 470 4.70 -21.47 -5.41
CA ALA A 470 4.63 -22.38 -6.55
C ALA A 470 3.96 -23.72 -6.18
N ALA A 471 4.31 -24.31 -5.04
CA ALA A 471 3.65 -25.53 -4.55
C ALA A 471 2.15 -25.33 -4.28
N THR A 472 1.76 -24.16 -3.78
CA THR A 472 0.34 -23.84 -3.55
C THR A 472 -0.42 -23.81 -4.87
N CYS A 473 0.10 -23.10 -5.87
CA CYS A 473 -0.50 -23.05 -7.19
C CYS A 473 -0.57 -24.44 -7.82
N GLY A 474 0.48 -25.25 -7.72
CA GLY A 474 0.50 -26.63 -8.19
C GLY A 474 -0.53 -27.53 -7.48
N LEU A 475 -0.68 -27.40 -6.15
CA LEU A 475 -1.70 -28.13 -5.39
C LEU A 475 -3.12 -27.68 -5.76
N CYS A 476 -3.35 -26.38 -5.88
CA CYS A 476 -4.64 -25.83 -6.31
C CYS A 476 -5.04 -26.34 -7.70
N PHE A 477 -4.11 -26.29 -8.66
CA PHE A 477 -4.33 -26.75 -10.02
C PHE A 477 -4.46 -28.28 -10.10
N SER A 478 -3.74 -29.02 -9.26
CA SER A 478 -3.88 -30.46 -9.11
C SER A 478 -5.29 -30.85 -8.66
N VAL A 479 -5.83 -30.19 -7.63
CA VAL A 479 -7.20 -30.44 -7.18
C VAL A 479 -8.20 -30.06 -8.26
N TYR A 480 -8.00 -28.92 -8.94
CA TYR A 480 -8.82 -28.49 -10.07
C TYR A 480 -8.93 -29.58 -11.16
N LEU A 481 -7.81 -30.15 -11.60
CA LEU A 481 -7.77 -31.22 -12.60
C LEU A 481 -8.38 -32.55 -12.11
N LEU A 482 -8.44 -32.81 -10.80
CA LEU A 482 -9.13 -33.98 -10.26
C LEU A 482 -10.65 -33.82 -10.33
N THR A 483 -11.13 -32.59 -10.21
CA THR A 483 -12.57 -32.29 -10.15
C THR A 483 -13.18 -32.03 -11.52
N ASP A 484 -12.46 -31.34 -12.41
CA ASP A 484 -12.87 -31.12 -13.79
C ASP A 484 -11.70 -31.36 -14.76
N PRO A 485 -11.50 -32.61 -15.21
CA PRO A 485 -10.40 -32.95 -16.11
C PRO A 485 -10.60 -32.41 -17.54
N ASN A 486 -11.82 -32.03 -17.92
CA ASN A 486 -12.15 -31.63 -19.29
C ASN A 486 -12.15 -30.11 -19.51
N TRP A 487 -11.97 -29.31 -18.46
CA TRP A 487 -12.01 -27.84 -18.53
C TRP A 487 -13.35 -27.30 -19.01
N ASP A 488 -14.43 -28.03 -18.73
CA ASP A 488 -15.78 -27.71 -19.17
C ASP A 488 -16.48 -26.78 -18.16
N SER A 489 -16.03 -26.73 -16.90
CA SER A 489 -16.67 -25.94 -15.84
C SER A 489 -16.09 -24.53 -15.65
N ASN A 490 -16.87 -23.70 -14.97
CA ASN A 490 -16.53 -22.30 -14.76
C ASN A 490 -15.39 -22.15 -13.74
N ILE A 491 -14.29 -21.53 -14.18
CA ILE A 491 -13.07 -21.30 -13.38
C ILE A 491 -13.33 -20.66 -12.01
N PHE A 492 -14.35 -19.80 -11.89
CA PHE A 492 -14.71 -19.19 -10.62
C PHE A 492 -15.29 -20.22 -9.65
N ILE A 493 -16.20 -21.07 -10.09
CA ILE A 493 -16.78 -22.12 -9.24
C ILE A 493 -15.70 -23.09 -8.78
N ASP A 494 -14.86 -23.53 -9.71
CA ASP A 494 -13.87 -24.56 -9.41
C ASP A 494 -12.73 -24.06 -8.53
N SER A 495 -12.47 -22.74 -8.54
CA SER A 495 -11.51 -22.14 -7.61
C SER A 495 -11.90 -22.34 -6.13
N LEU A 496 -13.16 -22.68 -5.80
CA LEU A 496 -13.56 -23.06 -4.45
C LEU A 496 -12.81 -24.31 -3.94
N TRP A 497 -12.40 -25.20 -4.84
CA TRP A 497 -11.60 -26.37 -4.50
C TRP A 497 -10.17 -26.02 -4.06
N CYS A 498 -9.73 -24.77 -4.26
CA CYS A 498 -8.46 -24.26 -3.74
C CYS A 498 -8.54 -23.94 -2.23
N LEU A 499 -9.74 -23.77 -1.66
CA LEU A 499 -9.91 -23.33 -0.26
C LEU A 499 -9.31 -24.29 0.76
N PRO A 500 -9.49 -25.63 0.67
CA PRO A 500 -8.84 -26.57 1.58
C PRO A 500 -7.31 -26.51 1.48
N VAL A 501 -6.78 -26.40 0.26
CA VAL A 501 -5.33 -26.27 0.02
C VAL A 501 -4.79 -25.02 0.70
N LEU A 502 -5.43 -23.87 0.49
CA LEU A 502 -5.03 -22.59 1.08
C LEU A 502 -5.12 -22.62 2.62
N ALA A 503 -6.16 -23.24 3.18
CA ALA A 503 -6.32 -23.38 4.63
C ALA A 503 -5.22 -24.24 5.25
N VAL A 504 -4.93 -25.41 4.66
CA VAL A 504 -3.85 -26.30 5.10
C VAL A 504 -2.50 -25.60 5.00
N MET A 505 -2.22 -24.95 3.87
CA MET A 505 -0.95 -24.28 3.65
C MET A 505 -0.75 -23.08 4.59
N ALA A 506 -1.82 -22.31 4.89
CA ALA A 506 -1.77 -21.24 5.88
C ALA A 506 -1.45 -21.74 7.30
N MET A 507 -1.85 -22.96 7.65
CA MET A 507 -1.56 -23.57 8.95
C MET A 507 -0.15 -24.19 9.00
N VAL A 508 0.26 -24.89 7.94
CA VAL A 508 1.49 -25.68 7.88
C VAL A 508 2.74 -24.81 7.66
N MET A 509 2.65 -23.80 6.78
CA MET A 509 3.82 -23.01 6.40
C MET A 509 4.27 -22.11 7.54
N PRO A 510 5.56 -22.06 7.91
CA PRO A 510 6.02 -21.35 9.12
C PRO A 510 6.30 -19.86 8.89
N SER A 511 6.13 -19.33 7.67
CA SER A 511 6.49 -17.94 7.38
C SER A 511 5.27 -17.01 7.38
N ARG A 512 5.38 -15.90 8.13
CA ARG A 512 4.35 -14.85 8.19
C ARG A 512 3.97 -14.24 6.84
N PRO A 513 4.90 -13.87 5.93
CA PRO A 513 4.51 -13.27 4.65
C PRO A 513 3.69 -14.24 3.79
N TYR A 514 4.06 -15.52 3.76
CA TYR A 514 3.30 -16.53 3.04
C TYR A 514 1.90 -16.73 3.64
N ARG A 515 1.79 -16.86 4.97
CA ARG A 515 0.49 -17.02 5.64
C ARG A 515 -0.45 -15.86 5.38
N PHE A 516 0.08 -14.63 5.44
CA PHE A 516 -0.67 -13.42 5.08
C PHE A 516 -1.26 -13.55 3.67
N MET A 517 -0.43 -13.91 2.68
CA MET A 517 -0.86 -14.08 1.29
C MET A 517 -1.89 -15.20 1.14
N ALA A 518 -1.68 -16.36 1.77
CA ALA A 518 -2.60 -17.49 1.71
C ALA A 518 -3.97 -17.13 2.30
N VAL A 519 -4.00 -16.42 3.43
CA VAL A 519 -5.26 -15.92 4.02
C VAL A 519 -5.94 -14.88 3.12
N THR A 520 -5.17 -13.96 2.54
CA THR A 520 -5.71 -12.96 1.60
C THR A 520 -6.35 -13.63 0.38
N ALA A 521 -5.66 -14.59 -0.24
CA ALA A 521 -6.18 -15.36 -1.36
C ALA A 521 -7.41 -16.19 -0.95
N PHE A 522 -7.38 -16.82 0.22
CA PHE A 522 -8.50 -17.61 0.75
C PHE A 522 -9.75 -16.75 0.91
N VAL A 523 -9.66 -15.57 1.53
CA VAL A 523 -10.80 -14.67 1.72
C VAL A 523 -11.32 -14.13 0.39
N PHE A 524 -10.42 -13.78 -0.52
CA PHE A 524 -10.77 -13.30 -1.85
C PHE A 524 -11.55 -14.35 -2.64
N ILE A 525 -11.00 -15.57 -2.77
CA ILE A 525 -11.64 -16.68 -3.48
C ILE A 525 -12.94 -17.09 -2.79
N LEU A 526 -12.94 -17.22 -1.46
CA LEU A 526 -14.14 -17.63 -0.71
C LEU A 526 -15.33 -16.72 -0.99
N ALA A 527 -15.13 -15.41 -0.97
CA ALA A 527 -16.23 -14.46 -1.16
C ALA A 527 -16.61 -14.31 -2.64
N LEU A 528 -15.63 -14.22 -3.54
CA LEU A 528 -15.90 -14.00 -4.97
C LEU A 528 -16.56 -15.24 -5.59
N SER A 529 -15.96 -16.40 -5.39
CA SER A 529 -16.36 -17.66 -6.03
C SER A 529 -17.64 -18.25 -5.44
N SER A 530 -17.89 -18.08 -4.14
CA SER A 530 -19.21 -18.42 -3.57
C SER A 530 -20.30 -17.48 -4.07
N GLY A 531 -19.98 -16.18 -4.23
CA GLY A 531 -20.87 -15.21 -4.86
C GLY A 531 -21.27 -15.63 -6.25
N TYR A 532 -20.30 -16.06 -7.06
CA TYR A 532 -20.53 -16.61 -8.39
C TYR A 532 -21.43 -17.86 -8.34
N LEU A 533 -21.04 -18.87 -7.55
CA LEU A 533 -21.75 -20.14 -7.46
C LEU A 533 -23.23 -19.93 -7.09
N VAL A 534 -23.49 -19.10 -6.08
CA VAL A 534 -24.85 -18.85 -5.60
C VAL A 534 -25.65 -18.06 -6.64
N SER A 535 -25.03 -17.08 -7.31
CA SER A 535 -25.69 -16.32 -8.38
C SER A 535 -26.04 -17.18 -9.60
N ALA A 536 -25.23 -18.18 -9.92
CA ALA A 536 -25.45 -19.05 -11.07
C ALA A 536 -26.55 -20.10 -10.82
N HIS A 537 -26.69 -20.60 -9.58
CA HIS A 537 -27.55 -21.75 -9.27
C HIS A 537 -28.82 -21.41 -8.48
N PHE A 538 -28.90 -20.24 -7.84
CA PHE A 538 -30.01 -19.88 -6.96
C PHE A 538 -30.72 -18.59 -7.40
N THR A 539 -31.99 -18.45 -7.00
CA THR A 539 -32.79 -17.26 -7.24
C THR A 539 -32.14 -16.02 -6.61
N SER A 540 -32.28 -14.86 -7.27
CA SER A 540 -31.75 -13.56 -6.83
C SER A 540 -32.04 -13.25 -5.35
N SER A 541 -33.22 -13.61 -4.82
CA SER A 541 -33.57 -13.42 -3.41
C SER A 541 -32.64 -14.15 -2.44
N ILE A 542 -32.22 -15.38 -2.75
CA ILE A 542 -31.31 -16.18 -1.89
C ILE A 542 -29.90 -15.59 -1.94
N THR A 543 -29.43 -15.22 -3.13
CA THR A 543 -28.12 -14.61 -3.36
C THR A 543 -27.94 -13.32 -2.56
N THR A 544 -28.99 -12.49 -2.49
CA THR A 544 -28.97 -11.23 -1.75
C THR A 544 -28.96 -11.37 -0.21
N ILE A 545 -29.07 -12.59 0.32
CA ILE A 545 -29.02 -12.89 1.77
C ILE A 545 -27.78 -13.73 2.11
N ALA A 546 -27.54 -14.82 1.37
CA ALA A 546 -26.51 -15.81 1.70
C ALA A 546 -25.09 -15.21 1.65
N ILE A 547 -24.75 -14.46 0.60
CA ILE A 547 -23.40 -13.91 0.45
C ILE A 547 -23.14 -12.74 1.41
N PRO A 548 -24.08 -11.80 1.65
CA PRO A 548 -23.93 -10.84 2.72
C PRO A 548 -23.71 -11.48 4.09
N LEU A 549 -24.39 -12.59 4.40
CA LEU A 549 -24.16 -13.33 5.64
C LEU A 549 -22.74 -13.91 5.73
N LEU A 550 -22.22 -14.44 4.62
CA LEU A 550 -20.83 -14.92 4.54
C LEU A 550 -19.84 -13.78 4.80
N VAL A 551 -20.00 -12.65 4.11
CA VAL A 551 -19.14 -11.46 4.30
C VAL A 551 -19.24 -10.93 5.73
N ALA A 552 -20.44 -10.92 6.31
CA ALA A 552 -20.67 -10.54 7.70
C ALA A 552 -19.92 -11.45 8.68
N ALA A 553 -19.93 -12.77 8.43
CA ALA A 553 -19.20 -13.75 9.23
C ALA A 553 -17.68 -13.57 9.13
N ILE A 554 -17.15 -13.31 7.92
CA ILE A 554 -15.73 -13.01 7.70
C ILE A 554 -15.31 -11.76 8.48
N LEU A 555 -16.11 -10.69 8.38
CA LEU A 555 -15.85 -9.45 9.09
C LEU A 555 -15.91 -9.62 10.61
N ALA A 556 -16.92 -10.36 11.10
CA ALA A 556 -17.07 -10.64 12.52
C ALA A 556 -15.90 -11.47 13.06
N SER A 557 -15.42 -12.44 12.27
CA SER A 557 -14.21 -13.21 12.59
C SER A 557 -12.99 -12.30 12.72
N TRP A 558 -12.79 -11.37 11.78
CA TRP A 558 -11.68 -10.41 11.84
C TRP A 558 -11.74 -9.49 13.07
N ILE A 559 -12.92 -8.96 13.40
CA ILE A 559 -13.10 -8.15 14.62
C ILE A 559 -12.79 -9.00 15.86
N GLY A 560 -13.20 -10.28 15.88
CA GLY A 560 -12.83 -11.23 16.93
C GLY A 560 -11.32 -11.47 17.04
N VAL A 561 -10.61 -11.54 15.91
CA VAL A 561 -9.13 -11.64 15.88
C VAL A 561 -8.48 -10.39 16.49
N ILE A 562 -9.02 -9.20 16.22
CA ILE A 562 -8.52 -7.93 16.78
C ILE A 562 -8.74 -7.87 18.30
N THR A 563 -9.88 -8.32 18.82
CA THR A 563 -10.16 -8.29 20.27
C THR A 563 -9.32 -9.30 21.05
N GLN A 564 -8.99 -10.44 20.44
CA GLN A 564 -8.17 -11.50 21.07
C GLN A 564 -6.66 -11.31 20.91
N GLN A 565 -6.20 -10.24 20.26
CA GLN A 565 -4.78 -10.08 19.90
C GLN A 565 -3.81 -10.01 21.10
N ASP A 566 -4.28 -9.57 22.27
CA ASP A 566 -3.47 -9.40 23.48
C ASP A 566 -3.49 -10.65 24.39
N ALA A 567 -4.29 -11.67 24.05
CA ALA A 567 -4.35 -12.88 24.85
C ALA A 567 -3.05 -13.72 24.68
N PRO A 568 -2.57 -14.37 25.75
CA PRO A 568 -1.39 -15.23 25.66
C PRO A 568 -1.68 -16.44 24.77
N HIS A 569 -0.83 -16.65 23.76
CA HIS A 569 -1.00 -17.71 22.77
C HIS A 569 0.32 -18.44 22.51
N ASN A 570 0.22 -19.75 22.25
CA ASN A 570 1.34 -20.55 21.75
C ASN A 570 1.91 -19.95 20.46
N ALA A 571 3.21 -20.15 20.22
CA ALA A 571 3.94 -19.53 19.12
C ALA A 571 3.23 -19.72 17.75
N ILE A 572 2.80 -20.95 17.43
CA ILE A 572 2.09 -21.27 16.18
C ILE A 572 0.80 -20.46 16.05
N ARG A 573 -0.03 -20.46 17.11
CA ARG A 573 -1.33 -19.76 17.11
C ARG A 573 -1.15 -18.25 17.00
N ARG A 574 -0.09 -17.68 17.56
CA ARG A 574 0.25 -16.25 17.41
C ARG A 574 0.55 -15.87 15.97
N GLU A 575 1.31 -16.70 15.26
CA GLU A 575 1.64 -16.42 13.86
C GLU A 575 0.42 -16.57 12.94
N VAL A 576 -0.47 -17.53 13.22
CA VAL A 576 -1.77 -17.62 12.55
C VAL A 576 -2.60 -16.37 12.82
N ILE A 577 -2.80 -15.97 14.08
CA ILE A 577 -3.59 -14.80 14.47
C ILE A 577 -3.04 -13.52 13.83
N ALA A 578 -1.71 -13.32 13.83
CA ALA A 578 -1.08 -12.18 13.19
C ALA A 578 -1.30 -12.15 11.67
N SER A 579 -1.34 -13.32 11.04
CA SER A 579 -1.60 -13.45 9.60
C SER A 579 -3.08 -13.23 9.27
N LEU A 580 -4.00 -13.72 10.11
CA LEU A 580 -5.44 -13.46 9.98
C LEU A 580 -5.77 -11.97 10.17
N ARG A 581 -5.13 -11.32 11.14
CA ARG A 581 -5.33 -9.90 11.46
C ARG A 581 -5.09 -8.99 10.26
N HIS A 582 -4.08 -9.32 9.45
CA HIS A 582 -3.70 -8.53 8.27
C HIS A 582 -4.25 -9.09 6.97
N GLY A 583 -4.37 -10.42 6.86
CA GLY A 583 -4.76 -11.11 5.63
C GLY A 583 -6.24 -10.98 5.30
N ILE A 584 -7.13 -11.10 6.31
CA ILE A 584 -8.58 -10.93 6.13
C ILE A 584 -8.93 -9.53 5.61
N PRO A 585 -8.46 -8.42 6.23
CA PRO A 585 -8.82 -7.09 5.75
C PRO A 585 -8.18 -6.78 4.39
N ALA A 586 -7.00 -7.32 4.08
CA ALA A 586 -6.42 -7.22 2.74
C ALA A 586 -7.30 -7.90 1.68
N GLY A 587 -7.84 -9.10 1.98
CA GLY A 587 -8.75 -9.81 1.08
C GLY A 587 -10.05 -9.04 0.85
N LEU A 588 -10.67 -8.52 1.92
CA LEU A 588 -11.87 -7.68 1.83
C LEU A 588 -11.62 -6.35 1.10
N ALA A 589 -10.45 -5.74 1.29
CA ALA A 589 -10.05 -4.52 0.57
C ALA A 589 -9.89 -4.78 -0.93
N LEU A 590 -9.26 -5.89 -1.33
CA LEU A 590 -9.15 -6.30 -2.72
C LEU A 590 -10.52 -6.56 -3.35
N LEU A 591 -11.43 -7.23 -2.63
CA LEU A 591 -12.81 -7.43 -3.08
C LEU A 591 -13.56 -6.11 -3.26
N CYS A 592 -13.38 -5.14 -2.35
CA CYS A 592 -13.97 -3.80 -2.51
C CYS A 592 -13.43 -3.11 -3.76
N LEU A 593 -12.12 -3.17 -4.02
CA LEU A 593 -11.52 -2.56 -5.23
C LEU A 593 -11.98 -3.26 -6.51
N ALA A 594 -12.08 -4.59 -6.49
CA ALA A 594 -12.63 -5.39 -7.59
C ALA A 594 -14.09 -5.04 -7.85
N SER A 595 -14.88 -4.78 -6.80
CA SER A 595 -16.30 -4.44 -6.94
C SER A 595 -16.55 -3.12 -7.67
N ILE A 596 -15.71 -2.08 -7.50
CA ILE A 596 -15.87 -0.85 -8.30
C ILE A 596 -15.47 -1.09 -9.76
N HIS A 597 -14.51 -1.99 -10.03
CA HIS A 597 -14.03 -2.31 -11.36
C HIS A 597 -14.71 -3.54 -11.96
N SER A 598 -15.96 -3.83 -11.58
CA SER A 598 -16.70 -5.02 -12.05
C SER A 598 -16.58 -5.21 -13.57
N ASN A 599 -16.75 -4.12 -14.33
CA ASN A 599 -16.69 -4.16 -15.80
C ASN A 599 -15.30 -4.55 -16.34
N SER A 600 -14.22 -3.98 -15.78
CA SER A 600 -12.85 -4.33 -16.19
C SER A 600 -12.46 -5.73 -15.72
N PHE A 601 -13.04 -6.20 -14.61
CA PHE A 601 -12.88 -7.56 -14.12
C PHE A 601 -13.57 -8.57 -15.05
N ASP A 602 -14.78 -8.24 -15.52
CA ASP A 602 -15.52 -9.06 -16.49
C ASP A 602 -14.78 -9.16 -17.83
N GLU A 603 -14.18 -8.06 -18.30
CA GLU A 603 -13.32 -8.04 -19.50
C GLU A 603 -12.07 -8.91 -19.35
N LEU A 604 -11.46 -8.94 -18.16
CA LEU A 604 -10.25 -9.72 -17.89
C LEU A 604 -10.50 -11.24 -17.87
N PHE A 605 -11.71 -11.66 -17.45
CA PHE A 605 -12.05 -13.07 -17.22
C PHE A 605 -13.11 -13.63 -18.19
N TRP A 606 -13.51 -12.86 -19.21
CA TRP A 606 -14.49 -13.26 -20.24
C TRP A 606 -15.83 -13.78 -19.67
N ASP A 607 -16.28 -13.26 -18.53
CA ASP A 607 -17.55 -13.68 -17.90
C ASP A 607 -18.36 -12.45 -17.47
N PHE A 608 -19.55 -12.26 -18.05
CA PHE A 608 -20.26 -10.97 -18.10
C PHE A 608 -21.37 -10.79 -17.05
N SER A 609 -21.55 -11.69 -16.09
CA SER A 609 -22.80 -11.70 -15.27
C SER A 609 -22.66 -11.70 -13.75
N ALA A 610 -21.53 -12.14 -13.19
CA ALA A 610 -21.45 -12.40 -11.74
C ALA A 610 -20.96 -11.22 -10.88
N THR A 611 -20.18 -10.29 -11.44
CA THR A 611 -19.59 -9.18 -10.66
C THR A 611 -20.55 -7.99 -10.49
N ALA A 612 -21.64 -7.92 -11.26
CA ALA A 612 -22.60 -6.82 -11.24
C ALA A 612 -23.27 -6.60 -9.86
N TYR A 613 -23.47 -7.67 -9.09
CA TYR A 613 -24.06 -7.60 -7.74
C TYR A 613 -23.03 -7.49 -6.61
N LEU A 614 -21.74 -7.60 -6.92
CA LEU A 614 -20.66 -7.64 -5.94
C LEU A 614 -20.63 -6.40 -5.02
N PRO A 615 -20.83 -5.15 -5.52
CA PRO A 615 -20.87 -3.96 -4.65
C PRO A 615 -22.01 -3.99 -3.63
N LEU A 616 -23.22 -4.38 -4.08
CA LEU A 616 -24.41 -4.43 -3.23
C LEU A 616 -24.26 -5.50 -2.15
N ILE A 617 -23.75 -6.68 -2.54
CA ILE A 617 -23.53 -7.82 -1.67
C ILE A 617 -22.48 -7.50 -0.59
N LEU A 618 -21.33 -6.94 -1.00
CA LEU A 618 -20.28 -6.51 -0.07
C LEU A 618 -20.81 -5.45 0.89
N GLY A 619 -21.54 -4.45 0.39
CA GLY A 619 -22.08 -3.37 1.21
C GLY A 619 -23.02 -3.87 2.30
N ARG A 620 -23.98 -4.74 1.93
CA ARG A 620 -24.90 -5.38 2.89
C ARG A 620 -24.18 -6.27 3.88
N GLY A 621 -23.19 -7.05 3.43
CA GLY A 621 -22.45 -7.96 4.29
C GLY A 621 -21.56 -7.24 5.29
N ILE A 622 -20.85 -6.19 4.86
CA ILE A 622 -20.05 -5.35 5.75
C ILE A 622 -20.96 -4.67 6.79
N ALA A 623 -22.09 -4.09 6.35
CA ALA A 623 -23.05 -3.46 7.26
C ALA A 623 -23.59 -4.44 8.31
N ALA A 624 -24.03 -5.63 7.88
CA ALA A 624 -24.55 -6.67 8.76
C ALA A 624 -23.50 -7.15 9.76
N GLY A 625 -22.26 -7.39 9.32
CA GLY A 625 -21.16 -7.80 10.20
C GLY A 625 -20.83 -6.77 11.26
N LEU A 626 -20.79 -5.48 10.90
CA LEU A 626 -20.52 -4.39 11.84
C LEU A 626 -21.62 -4.26 12.90
N LEU A 627 -22.89 -4.29 12.47
CA LEU A 627 -24.03 -4.18 13.37
C LEU A 627 -24.12 -5.38 14.31
N LEU A 628 -23.86 -6.59 13.81
CA LEU A 628 -23.82 -7.81 14.63
C LEU A 628 -22.72 -7.74 15.68
N CYS A 629 -21.50 -7.36 15.30
CA CYS A 629 -20.40 -7.20 16.25
C CYS A 629 -20.67 -6.13 17.30
N ALA A 630 -21.23 -4.98 16.89
CA ALA A 630 -21.58 -3.91 17.80
C ALA A 630 -22.69 -4.32 18.78
N ALA A 631 -23.71 -5.06 18.31
CA ALA A 631 -24.75 -5.62 19.16
C ALA A 631 -24.18 -6.61 20.17
N VAL A 632 -23.36 -7.58 19.73
CA VAL A 632 -22.70 -8.54 20.62
C VAL A 632 -21.86 -7.82 21.67
N GLN A 633 -21.08 -6.80 21.29
CA GLN A 633 -20.29 -6.04 22.24
C GLN A 633 -21.15 -5.23 23.23
N ALA A 634 -22.26 -4.64 22.77
CA ALA A 634 -23.16 -3.86 23.60
C ALA A 634 -23.94 -4.71 24.60
N PHE A 635 -24.41 -5.89 24.19
CA PHE A 635 -25.25 -6.75 25.02
C PHE A 635 -24.46 -7.75 25.86
N ALA A 636 -23.39 -8.35 25.33
CA ALA A 636 -22.67 -9.44 26.00
C ALA A 636 -21.52 -8.96 26.91
N PHE A 637 -20.77 -7.92 26.52
CA PHE A 637 -19.53 -7.53 27.21
C PHE A 637 -19.60 -6.18 27.95
N ARG A 638 -20.60 -5.32 27.65
CA ARG A 638 -20.88 -4.03 28.31
C ARG A 638 -19.62 -3.24 28.73
N THR A 639 -18.78 -2.89 27.77
CA THR A 639 -17.57 -2.07 28.02
C THR A 639 -17.88 -0.56 28.00
N PRO A 640 -17.14 0.29 28.72
CA PRO A 640 -17.31 1.75 28.65
C PRO A 640 -17.11 2.32 27.23
N ASN A 641 -16.31 1.63 26.40
CA ASN A 641 -16.07 2.01 25.00
C ASN A 641 -17.24 1.69 24.05
N THR A 642 -18.29 1.01 24.51
CA THR A 642 -19.50 0.72 23.70
C THR A 642 -20.16 2.00 23.19
N VAL A 643 -20.07 3.10 23.94
CA VAL A 643 -20.55 4.45 23.55
C VAL A 643 -19.86 4.96 22.29
N VAL A 644 -18.65 4.48 21.98
CA VAL A 644 -17.90 4.82 20.77
C VAL A 644 -18.18 3.82 19.64
N TYR A 645 -18.12 2.52 19.95
CA TYR A 645 -18.18 1.49 18.90
C TYR A 645 -19.56 1.32 18.27
N LEU A 646 -20.64 1.49 19.04
CA LEU A 646 -22.00 1.31 18.53
C LEU A 646 -22.38 2.39 17.50
N PRO A 647 -22.23 3.70 17.78
CA PRO A 647 -22.45 4.74 16.77
C PRO A 647 -21.52 4.62 15.57
N ALA A 648 -20.25 4.25 15.79
CA ALA A 648 -19.28 4.08 14.72
C ALA A 648 -19.65 2.93 13.78
N ALA A 649 -20.10 1.79 14.31
CA ALA A 649 -20.56 0.65 13.54
C ALA A 649 -21.82 0.96 12.74
N ILE A 650 -22.79 1.67 13.33
CA ILE A 650 -24.00 2.12 12.62
C ILE A 650 -23.61 3.05 11.46
N LEU A 651 -22.79 4.07 11.72
CA LEU A 651 -22.36 5.02 10.70
C LEU A 651 -21.60 4.32 9.56
N CYS A 652 -20.59 3.51 9.89
CA CYS A 652 -19.80 2.80 8.89
C CYS A 652 -20.64 1.78 8.11
N GLY A 653 -21.60 1.13 8.77
CA GLY A 653 -22.53 0.19 8.15
C GLY A 653 -23.47 0.88 7.16
N VAL A 654 -24.09 2.00 7.54
CA VAL A 654 -24.95 2.79 6.63
C VAL A 654 -24.15 3.26 5.41
N ILE A 655 -22.92 3.76 5.62
CA ILE A 655 -22.04 4.17 4.51
C ILE A 655 -21.68 2.97 3.61
N ALA A 656 -21.40 1.79 4.20
CA ALA A 656 -21.05 0.58 3.46
C ALA A 656 -22.17 0.14 2.50
N LEU A 657 -23.45 0.37 2.83
CA LEU A 657 -24.58 0.03 1.96
C LEU A 657 -24.54 0.77 0.61
N PHE A 658 -24.01 1.99 0.59
CA PHE A 658 -23.86 2.80 -0.63
C PHE A 658 -22.48 2.66 -1.26
N ALA A 659 -21.45 2.53 -0.43
CA ALA A 659 -20.06 2.49 -0.85
C ALA A 659 -19.27 1.53 0.07
N PRO A 660 -19.21 0.23 -0.25
CA PRO A 660 -18.63 -0.80 0.63
C PRO A 660 -17.20 -0.47 1.07
N GLY A 661 -16.35 -0.03 0.15
CA GLY A 661 -14.97 0.32 0.47
C GLY A 661 -14.80 1.60 1.29
N ILE A 662 -15.73 2.57 1.23
CA ILE A 662 -15.68 3.73 2.13
C ILE A 662 -16.02 3.28 3.55
N GLY A 663 -17.13 2.56 3.72
CA GLY A 663 -17.54 2.04 5.02
C GLY A 663 -16.47 1.14 5.63
N PHE A 664 -15.90 0.23 4.84
CA PHE A 664 -14.81 -0.63 5.28
C PHE A 664 -13.51 0.13 5.57
N GLY A 665 -13.14 1.11 4.73
CA GLY A 665 -11.95 1.95 4.94
C GLY A 665 -12.01 2.76 6.23
N LEU A 666 -13.19 3.26 6.62
CA LEU A 666 -13.40 3.91 7.91
C LEU A 666 -13.19 2.95 9.09
N VAL A 667 -13.68 1.71 8.96
CA VAL A 667 -13.45 0.66 9.97
C VAL A 667 -11.98 0.31 10.08
N LEU A 668 -11.25 0.22 8.96
CA LEU A 668 -9.81 0.00 8.97
C LEU A 668 -9.05 1.12 9.70
N LEU A 669 -9.45 2.39 9.52
CA LEU A 669 -8.86 3.52 10.24
C LEU A 669 -9.14 3.45 11.76
N LEU A 670 -10.35 3.06 12.16
CA LEU A 670 -10.70 2.85 13.57
C LEU A 670 -9.91 1.67 14.17
N ALA A 671 -9.78 0.57 13.42
CA ALA A 671 -8.99 -0.59 13.81
C ALA A 671 -7.50 -0.26 13.93
N ALA A 672 -6.94 0.54 13.00
CA ALA A 672 -5.57 1.02 13.06
C ALA A 672 -5.33 1.91 14.27
N ARG A 673 -6.28 2.80 14.61
CA ARG A 673 -6.20 3.62 15.84
C ARG A 673 -6.26 2.76 17.09
N TYR A 674 -7.12 1.75 17.11
CA TYR A 674 -7.22 0.81 18.23
C TYR A 674 -5.94 0.01 18.42
N GLN A 675 -5.29 -0.42 17.33
CA GLN A 675 -4.00 -1.14 17.36
C GLN A 675 -2.80 -0.21 17.63
N GLY A 676 -2.96 1.10 17.46
CA GLY A 676 -1.91 2.11 17.63
C GLY A 676 -0.77 2.01 16.60
N SER A 677 -1.03 1.37 15.44
CA SER A 677 -0.07 1.20 14.35
C SER A 677 -0.17 2.36 13.36
N LYS A 678 0.91 3.13 13.19
CA LYS A 678 0.94 4.22 12.18
C LYS A 678 0.94 3.67 10.75
N GLU A 679 1.62 2.56 10.54
CA GLU A 679 1.72 1.89 9.24
C GLU A 679 0.32 1.51 8.72
N GLU A 680 -0.50 0.88 9.56
CA GLU A 680 -1.86 0.49 9.20
C GLU A 680 -2.78 1.70 8.96
N LEU A 681 -2.60 2.78 9.71
CA LEU A 681 -3.37 4.00 9.50
C LEU A 681 -3.09 4.60 8.13
N VAL A 682 -1.81 4.63 7.71
CA VAL A 682 -1.40 5.10 6.38
C VAL A 682 -1.92 4.17 5.29
N ILE A 683 -1.80 2.84 5.45
CA ILE A 683 -2.32 1.86 4.46
C ILE A 683 -3.83 2.01 4.29
N SER A 684 -4.56 2.17 5.39
CA SER A 684 -6.02 2.36 5.38
C SER A 684 -6.43 3.68 4.71
N ALA A 685 -5.67 4.75 4.93
CA ALA A 685 -5.89 6.04 4.28
C ALA A 685 -5.61 5.97 2.77
N ILE A 686 -4.55 5.26 2.34
CA ILE A 686 -4.25 5.02 0.93
C ILE A 686 -5.38 4.22 0.27
N PHE A 687 -5.84 3.14 0.91
CA PHE A 687 -6.98 2.36 0.43
C PHE A 687 -8.24 3.22 0.27
N LEU A 688 -8.60 4.02 1.28
CA LEU A 688 -9.75 4.92 1.24
C LEU A 688 -9.62 5.93 0.10
N MET A 689 -8.43 6.51 -0.09
CA MET A 689 -8.15 7.46 -1.17
C MET A 689 -8.31 6.80 -2.54
N LEU A 690 -7.71 5.63 -2.75
CA LEU A 690 -7.85 4.86 -3.99
C LEU A 690 -9.32 4.55 -4.29
N TYR A 691 -10.05 4.03 -3.29
CA TYR A 691 -11.47 3.71 -3.45
C TYR A 691 -12.32 4.95 -3.78
N LEU A 692 -12.05 6.10 -3.14
CA LEU A 692 -12.74 7.36 -3.43
C LEU A 692 -12.48 7.87 -4.86
N ILE A 693 -11.25 7.74 -5.35
CA ILE A 693 -10.90 8.10 -6.74
C ILE A 693 -11.74 7.28 -7.71
N TYR A 694 -11.85 5.96 -7.49
CA TYR A 694 -12.65 5.10 -8.35
C TYR A 694 -14.16 5.33 -8.19
N TRP A 695 -14.63 5.61 -6.97
CA TRP A 695 -16.03 5.92 -6.71
C TRP A 695 -16.49 7.20 -7.41
N TYR A 696 -15.60 8.17 -7.63
CA TYR A 696 -15.90 9.36 -8.45
C TYR A 696 -16.36 8.96 -9.86
N TYR A 697 -15.63 8.05 -10.52
CA TYR A 697 -15.93 7.57 -11.87
C TYR A 697 -17.04 6.51 -11.95
N PHE A 698 -17.59 6.07 -10.82
CA PHE A 698 -18.67 5.10 -10.80
C PHE A 698 -19.98 5.70 -11.34
N LEU A 699 -20.40 5.28 -12.53
CA LEU A 699 -21.49 5.92 -13.29
C LEU A 699 -22.91 5.55 -12.85
N SER A 700 -23.08 4.53 -12.02
CA SER A 700 -24.42 4.07 -11.59
C SER A 700 -25.15 5.06 -10.67
N ILE A 701 -24.42 6.00 -10.05
CA ILE A 701 -24.97 7.04 -9.18
C ILE A 701 -24.68 8.41 -9.80
N THR A 702 -25.71 9.23 -9.98
CA THR A 702 -25.57 10.58 -10.54
C THR A 702 -24.74 11.51 -9.64
N LEU A 703 -24.05 12.50 -10.22
CA LEU A 703 -23.25 13.46 -9.46
C LEU A 703 -24.10 14.26 -8.46
N LEU A 704 -25.35 14.59 -8.80
CA LEU A 704 -26.27 15.27 -7.88
C LEU A 704 -26.58 14.40 -6.65
N HIS A 705 -26.82 13.11 -6.86
CA HIS A 705 -27.08 12.19 -5.75
C HIS A 705 -25.84 12.01 -4.88
N LYS A 706 -24.64 11.88 -5.48
CA LYS A 706 -23.36 11.86 -4.75
C LYS A 706 -23.14 13.14 -3.93
N SER A 707 -23.45 14.30 -4.52
CA SER A 707 -23.39 15.60 -3.86
C SER A 707 -24.27 15.64 -2.62
N LEU A 708 -25.56 15.32 -2.75
CA LEU A 708 -26.51 15.35 -1.65
C LEU A 708 -26.09 14.39 -0.54
N LEU A 709 -25.69 13.17 -0.89
CA LEU A 709 -25.21 12.17 0.06
C LEU A 709 -24.00 12.68 0.84
N LEU A 710 -23.02 13.31 0.19
CA LEU A 710 -21.83 13.85 0.83
C LEU A 710 -22.11 15.08 1.70
N VAL A 711 -23.01 15.98 1.27
CA VAL A 711 -23.42 17.12 2.10
C VAL A 711 -24.12 16.65 3.37
N VAL A 712 -25.11 15.76 3.24
CA VAL A 712 -25.84 15.19 4.38
C VAL A 712 -24.88 14.45 5.31
N THR A 713 -24.00 13.60 4.76
CA THR A 713 -22.99 12.88 5.53
C THR A 713 -22.04 13.85 6.23
N GLY A 714 -21.62 14.93 5.58
CA GLY A 714 -20.77 15.96 6.15
C GLY A 714 -21.39 16.64 7.37
N VAL A 715 -22.67 17.03 7.28
CA VAL A 715 -23.42 17.61 8.40
C VAL A 715 -23.55 16.61 9.56
N VAL A 716 -23.91 15.36 9.26
CA VAL A 716 -24.04 14.29 10.27
C VAL A 716 -22.71 14.05 10.99
N LEU A 717 -21.59 13.99 10.25
CA LEU A 717 -20.25 13.79 10.81
C LEU A 717 -19.83 14.95 11.72
N LEU A 718 -20.13 16.20 11.34
CA LEU A 718 -19.86 17.36 12.20
C LEU A 718 -20.73 17.35 13.47
N GLY A 719 -22.00 16.97 13.35
CA GLY A 719 -22.89 16.76 14.50
C GLY A 719 -22.35 15.69 15.46
N LEU A 720 -21.89 14.56 14.92
CA LEU A 720 -21.25 13.49 15.69
C LEU A 720 -19.92 13.93 16.33
N ALA A 721 -19.13 14.77 15.66
CA ALA A 721 -17.91 15.32 16.23
C ALA A 721 -18.21 16.20 17.46
N LEU A 722 -19.25 17.03 17.39
CA LEU A 722 -19.73 17.84 18.52
C LEU A 722 -20.26 16.96 19.65
N ALA A 723 -21.03 15.91 19.31
CA ALA A 723 -21.51 14.94 20.28
C ALA A 723 -20.35 14.21 20.99
N ALA A 724 -19.35 13.74 20.24
CA ALA A 724 -18.16 13.09 20.80
C ALA A 724 -17.38 14.04 21.72
N LYS A 725 -17.26 15.33 21.35
CA LYS A 725 -16.61 16.35 22.19
C LYS A 725 -17.37 16.61 23.50
N LYS A 726 -18.70 16.50 23.50
CA LYS A 726 -19.57 16.79 24.66
C LYS A 726 -19.80 15.56 25.56
N LEU A 727 -19.94 14.38 24.97
CA LEU A 727 -20.33 13.14 25.67
C LEU A 727 -19.13 12.34 26.21
N LEU A 728 -17.94 12.48 25.63
CA LEU A 728 -16.75 11.76 26.10
C LEU A 728 -15.95 12.59 27.12
N PRO A 729 -15.39 11.96 28.17
CA PRO A 729 -14.64 12.66 29.22
C PRO A 729 -13.34 13.29 28.70
N ALA A 730 -12.95 14.44 29.30
CA ALA A 730 -11.76 15.20 28.91
C ALA A 730 -10.46 14.73 29.60
N ASN A 731 -10.55 14.25 30.85
CA ASN A 731 -9.41 13.88 31.70
C ASN A 731 -9.63 12.50 32.34
N SER A 732 -8.63 11.62 32.28
CA SER A 732 -8.55 10.36 33.06
C SER A 732 -7.60 10.46 34.28
N GLY A 733 -7.25 11.68 34.71
CA GLY A 733 -6.19 11.91 35.70
C GLY A 733 -6.59 12.03 37.18
N ALA A 734 -7.83 11.77 37.60
CA ALA A 734 -8.25 12.15 38.96
C ALA A 734 -9.21 11.18 39.69
N HIS A 735 -9.28 9.89 39.33
CA HIS A 735 -10.22 8.97 40.00
C HIS A 735 -9.67 7.68 40.61
N ASN A 736 -8.33 7.51 40.72
CA ASN A 736 -7.73 6.41 41.49
C ASN A 736 -6.79 6.91 42.59
N ALA A 737 -7.20 7.98 43.28
CA ALA A 737 -6.64 8.35 44.58
C ALA A 737 -7.83 8.57 45.52
N ASN A 738 -8.30 7.47 46.11
CA ASN A 738 -8.93 7.39 47.43
C ASN A 738 -9.07 5.92 47.80
#